data_AF-A0ABD2FZY2-F1
#
_entry.id   AF-A0ABD2FZY2-F1
#
_cell.length_a   1.000
_cell.length_b   1.000
_cell.length_c   1.000
_cell.angle_alpha   90.00
_cell.angle_beta   90.00
_cell.angle_gamma   90.00
#
_symmetry.space_group_name_H-M   'P 1'
#
loop_
_entity.id
_entity.type
_entity.pdbx_description
1 polymer ?
#
loop_
_entity_poly.entity_id
_entity_poly.type
_entity_poly.pdbx_seq_one_letter_code
_entity_poly.pdbx_strand_id
1 'polypeptide(L)'
;MTPKGATLKGLPPSVMATVVMLLILIPAADSAIQINCSEPSQPALLEALAPIFNLSAIRPVMNLTTRTNVNISFIMYGILGVDEKGQLLLTYLWQNFWWMNEFVRWDPTQCGSDKISLPRKKFWVPDIVINEFMDENTAPFVPYVYLHSDGRVHDASPIRVVSSCNLDIYTFPFDIQNCTMTFNSYIHLAKDIMIFLDRDAENITKLSKNWMTTMGEWELLDITSHHSKGDIEGNYIDELVFHVRVRRRATLYVVNLLIPSCFLITVDLFSFLLPPQTVDRSSFKMTLILGYTVFLLIMNDLLPITGNTIPLINVFFSLCLALMVTSLLETVLITNLLCGSADFSPVPRWVRVFVLEILGRLVCLPQKTKEKSTFCMKPNTEATQQKADGPPEEKGPALEDKALQELRSLGRDLQAIRLQVQQQEGSQSSQEWIQRCPLKVKPSKVLFIFISVLMHAPCSSIMQNCSRPDTPSLLEALQPVFKLNAIRPTMNMSTPTNVSIGFVLFGILGLDEKAQVLKMYIWQDMRWRNEFVEWDPEQCGSSAITIPRKLLWVPDVVINEFMEKNSAPFVPYSYLYSNGFVLDSHPIRVISSCRLDIYTFPFDVQNCSLSFNSYLHRKAVLQMNIFTSVEDILNQSKKVMTTMGEWELIGLTVQTITQPAGDDELYQEIRFFVTVRRRATLYVVNLLIPSCFLITVDLFSFLLPPQTVDRSLFKMTLILGYTVFLLIMNDLLPTTGNTIPLINVFLGLCLALMMSSLMETIIITNLLCGSAHHSPVPRWLRFLVLQILGRLVRLPPTPRDLEDTVIQNPATQEMKVFSVVAADSEAPKQKGQLNNDKALQELRSLGKDLQAIRLQVQQQQGGSQSSQEWIQVGSIIDRLLFGFYILFISVSFVTMIIIWVKS
;
A
#
# COMPACT_ATOMS: atom_id res chain seq x y z
N MET A 1 -1.68 -6.38 -55.04
CA MET A 1 -2.46 -6.49 -56.30
C MET A 1 -2.90 -5.10 -56.71
N THR A 2 -2.91 -4.77 -58.00
CA THR A 2 -3.35 -3.46 -58.52
C THR A 2 -4.79 -3.52 -59.06
N PRO A 3 -5.63 -2.49 -58.83
CA PRO A 3 -6.88 -2.32 -59.56
C PRO A 3 -6.60 -1.99 -61.04
N LYS A 4 -7.46 -2.47 -61.95
CA LYS A 4 -7.34 -2.18 -63.39
C LYS A 4 -8.06 -0.87 -63.72
N GLY A 5 -7.42 -0.01 -64.51
CA GLY A 5 -8.05 1.20 -65.02
C GLY A 5 -9.08 0.91 -66.11
N ALA A 6 -10.19 1.65 -66.11
CA ALA A 6 -11.17 1.67 -67.19
C ALA A 6 -10.88 2.83 -68.16
N THR A 7 -10.81 2.56 -69.46
CA THR A 7 -10.43 3.55 -70.48
C THR A 7 -11.66 4.15 -71.16
N LEU A 8 -11.94 5.43 -70.89
CA LEU A 8 -12.94 6.18 -71.65
C LEU A 8 -12.29 6.78 -72.92
N LYS A 9 -12.67 6.28 -74.10
CA LYS A 9 -12.21 6.79 -75.40
C LYS A 9 -13.34 7.57 -76.09
N GLY A 10 -13.03 8.80 -76.53
CA GLY A 10 -13.81 9.50 -77.56
C GLY A 10 -14.33 10.89 -77.18
N LEU A 11 -13.49 11.92 -77.32
CA LEU A 11 -13.87 13.33 -77.49
C LEU A 11 -12.73 14.03 -78.27
N PRO A 12 -12.98 15.09 -79.08
CA PRO A 12 -11.94 15.67 -79.94
C PRO A 12 -11.00 16.62 -79.17
N PRO A 13 -9.76 16.86 -79.67
CA PRO A 13 -8.70 17.53 -78.90
C PRO A 13 -9.02 18.97 -78.45
N SER A 14 -9.83 19.71 -79.22
CA SER A 14 -10.20 21.10 -78.93
C SER A 14 -11.11 21.27 -77.71
N VAL A 15 -11.87 20.23 -77.34
CA VAL A 15 -12.78 20.26 -76.19
C VAL A 15 -12.07 19.87 -74.90
N MET A 16 -11.09 18.97 -74.97
CA MET A 16 -10.32 18.56 -73.77
C MET A 16 -9.49 19.74 -73.21
N ALA A 17 -8.85 20.54 -74.07
CA ALA A 17 -8.08 21.70 -73.63
C ALA A 17 -8.94 22.78 -72.94
N THR A 18 -10.17 23.01 -73.43
CA THR A 18 -11.09 23.99 -72.84
C THR A 18 -11.72 23.49 -71.54
N VAL A 19 -12.10 22.20 -71.44
CA VAL A 19 -12.60 21.61 -70.18
C VAL A 19 -11.51 21.54 -69.10
N VAL A 20 -10.26 21.22 -69.46
CA VAL A 20 -9.14 21.20 -68.51
C VAL A 20 -8.80 22.62 -68.03
N MET A 21 -8.81 23.63 -68.91
CA MET A 21 -8.65 25.03 -68.49
C MET A 21 -9.78 25.52 -67.58
N LEU A 22 -11.03 25.07 -67.80
CA LEU A 22 -12.15 25.45 -66.95
C LEU A 22 -12.08 24.79 -65.55
N LEU A 23 -11.58 23.55 -65.47
CA LEU A 23 -11.38 22.85 -64.19
C LEU A 23 -10.16 23.34 -63.38
N ILE A 24 -9.23 24.06 -64.01
CA ILE A 24 -8.09 24.73 -63.34
C ILE A 24 -8.48 26.16 -62.87
N LEU A 25 -9.59 26.71 -63.35
CA LEU A 25 -10.08 28.07 -63.05
C LEU A 25 -11.36 28.12 -62.20
N ILE A 26 -11.78 26.99 -61.62
CA ILE A 26 -12.61 27.02 -60.41
C ILE A 26 -11.63 27.07 -59.22
N PRO A 27 -11.47 28.22 -58.53
CA PRO A 27 -10.92 28.17 -57.20
C PRO A 27 -11.88 27.31 -56.35
N ALA A 28 -11.35 26.25 -55.74
CA ALA A 28 -12.00 25.75 -54.53
C ALA A 28 -12.15 26.96 -53.59
N ALA A 29 -13.34 27.15 -53.02
CA ALA A 29 -13.61 28.27 -52.13
C ALA A 29 -12.83 28.07 -50.82
N ASP A 30 -11.54 28.40 -50.86
CA ASP A 30 -10.56 28.20 -49.80
C ASP A 30 -10.93 29.17 -48.67
N SER A 31 -11.79 28.70 -47.76
CA SER A 31 -12.54 29.54 -46.82
C SER A 31 -11.70 30.10 -45.67
N ALA A 32 -10.38 30.15 -45.82
CA ALA A 32 -9.46 30.80 -44.90
C ALA A 32 -9.45 32.32 -45.12
N ILE A 33 -9.32 33.09 -44.04
CA ILE A 33 -9.13 34.55 -44.14
C ILE A 33 -7.70 34.81 -44.58
N GLN A 34 -7.50 35.14 -45.86
CA GLN A 34 -6.20 35.55 -46.38
C GLN A 34 -5.86 36.96 -45.87
N ILE A 35 -4.76 37.05 -45.13
CA ILE A 35 -4.29 38.27 -44.49
C ILE A 35 -3.25 38.94 -45.38
N ASN A 36 -3.52 40.19 -45.77
CA ASN A 36 -2.60 41.02 -46.55
C ASN A 36 -1.96 42.07 -45.63
N CYS A 37 -0.64 42.18 -45.65
CA CYS A 37 0.11 43.18 -44.87
C CYS A 37 0.36 44.44 -45.70
N SER A 38 0.21 45.63 -45.09
CA SER A 38 0.48 46.93 -45.72
C SER A 38 1.96 47.12 -46.08
N GLU A 39 2.86 46.54 -45.26
CA GLU A 39 4.31 46.58 -45.42
C GLU A 39 4.92 45.24 -44.96
N PRO A 40 6.11 44.86 -45.45
CA PRO A 40 6.85 43.68 -44.99
C PRO A 40 7.52 43.92 -43.63
N SER A 41 6.73 44.24 -42.60
CA SER A 41 7.19 44.58 -41.26
C SER A 41 6.40 43.85 -40.16
N GLN A 42 7.09 43.46 -39.09
CA GLN A 42 6.45 42.75 -37.96
C GLN A 42 5.30 43.54 -37.30
N PRO A 43 5.34 44.89 -37.18
CA PRO A 43 4.18 45.67 -36.72
C PRO A 43 2.98 45.57 -37.68
N ALA A 44 3.19 45.66 -39.00
CA ALA A 44 2.10 45.55 -39.97
C ALA A 44 1.44 44.16 -39.97
N LEU A 45 2.23 43.09 -39.82
CA LEU A 45 1.70 41.73 -39.62
C LEU A 45 0.92 41.60 -38.30
N LEU A 46 1.39 42.22 -37.21
CA LEU A 46 0.68 42.22 -35.92
C LEU A 46 -0.65 42.98 -35.97
N GLU A 47 -0.71 44.09 -36.72
CA GLU A 47 -1.94 44.85 -36.96
C GLU A 47 -2.92 44.06 -37.84
N ALA A 48 -2.44 43.45 -38.93
CA ALA A 48 -3.27 42.62 -39.81
C ALA A 48 -3.81 41.34 -39.12
N LEU A 49 -3.12 40.84 -38.08
CA LEU A 49 -3.58 39.74 -37.21
C LEU A 49 -4.59 40.18 -36.12
N ALA A 50 -4.80 41.50 -35.91
CA ALA A 50 -5.65 42.03 -34.85
C ALA A 50 -7.09 41.45 -34.78
N PRO A 51 -7.85 41.30 -35.88
CA PRO A 51 -9.23 40.78 -35.80
C PRO A 51 -9.29 39.32 -35.32
N ILE A 52 -8.29 38.49 -35.62
CA ILE A 52 -8.26 37.07 -35.22
C ILE A 52 -8.12 36.92 -33.70
N PHE A 53 -7.51 37.88 -33.00
CA PHE A 53 -7.40 37.81 -31.53
C PHE A 53 -8.76 37.82 -30.82
N ASN A 54 -9.81 38.35 -31.47
CA ASN A 54 -11.19 38.27 -30.96
C ASN A 54 -11.80 36.86 -31.08
N LEU A 55 -11.31 36.03 -32.00
CA LEU A 55 -11.74 34.65 -32.22
C LEU A 55 -11.02 33.65 -31.28
N SER A 56 -10.13 34.13 -30.39
CA SER A 56 -9.35 33.30 -29.45
C SER A 56 -10.18 32.48 -28.45
N ALA A 57 -11.47 32.77 -28.33
CA ALA A 57 -12.40 32.01 -27.49
C ALA A 57 -12.80 30.66 -28.09
N ILE A 58 -12.83 30.51 -29.42
CA ILE A 58 -13.42 29.38 -30.14
C ILE A 58 -12.36 28.48 -30.78
N ARG A 59 -12.71 27.20 -30.98
CA ARG A 59 -11.89 26.23 -31.73
C ARG A 59 -11.62 26.79 -33.14
N PRO A 60 -10.35 26.80 -33.63
CA PRO A 60 -9.95 27.61 -34.79
C PRO A 60 -10.27 26.92 -36.12
N VAL A 61 -11.55 26.65 -36.34
CA VAL A 61 -12.12 26.03 -37.54
C VAL A 61 -13.27 26.86 -38.10
N MET A 62 -13.40 26.93 -39.41
CA MET A 62 -14.46 27.68 -40.10
C MET A 62 -15.83 27.01 -39.96
N ASN A 63 -15.85 25.68 -39.85
CA ASN A 63 -17.05 24.88 -39.64
C ASN A 63 -16.82 23.93 -38.45
N LEU A 64 -17.69 24.00 -37.43
CA LEU A 64 -17.60 23.17 -36.22
C LEU A 64 -17.69 21.65 -36.48
N THR A 65 -18.10 21.20 -37.67
CA THR A 65 -18.04 19.78 -38.05
C THR A 65 -16.67 19.32 -38.57
N THR A 66 -15.70 20.21 -38.81
CA THR A 66 -14.32 19.77 -39.10
C THR A 66 -13.60 19.46 -37.79
N ARG A 67 -12.80 18.39 -37.79
CA ARG A 67 -11.96 17.97 -36.65
C ARG A 67 -10.64 18.75 -36.63
N THR A 68 -10.23 19.23 -35.45
CA THR A 68 -8.90 19.80 -35.25
C THR A 68 -7.92 18.67 -34.95
N ASN A 69 -7.01 18.38 -35.90
CA ASN A 69 -5.90 17.47 -35.65
C ASN A 69 -4.83 18.18 -34.82
N VAL A 70 -4.39 17.57 -33.71
CA VAL A 70 -3.31 18.07 -32.85
C VAL A 70 -2.21 17.03 -32.76
N ASN A 71 -1.06 17.33 -33.34
CA ASN A 71 0.13 16.50 -33.27
C ASN A 71 0.89 16.80 -31.96
N ILE A 72 1.16 15.78 -31.15
CA ILE A 72 1.83 15.90 -29.86
C ILE A 72 3.11 15.08 -29.80
N SER A 73 4.14 15.64 -29.16
CA SER A 73 5.29 14.89 -28.64
C SER A 73 5.78 15.52 -27.34
N PHE A 74 6.33 14.70 -26.45
CA PHE A 74 7.02 15.20 -25.26
C PHE A 74 8.45 14.66 -25.18
N ILE A 75 9.26 15.32 -24.36
CA ILE A 75 10.61 14.92 -24.00
C ILE A 75 10.65 14.80 -22.48
N MET A 76 11.08 13.66 -21.95
CA MET A 76 11.32 13.51 -20.52
C MET A 76 12.70 14.09 -20.19
N TYR A 77 12.72 15.20 -19.45
CA TYR A 77 13.93 15.92 -19.02
C TYR A 77 14.45 15.42 -17.66
N GLY A 78 13.59 14.80 -16.85
CA GLY A 78 14.00 14.17 -15.61
C GLY A 78 12.90 13.37 -14.93
N ILE A 79 13.31 12.31 -14.24
CA ILE A 79 12.50 11.63 -13.23
C ILE A 79 12.93 12.22 -11.88
N LEU A 80 12.01 12.92 -11.22
CA LEU A 80 12.28 13.64 -9.97
C LEU A 80 12.20 12.71 -8.76
N GLY A 81 11.34 11.70 -8.82
CA GLY A 81 11.17 10.68 -7.79
C GLY A 81 9.89 9.86 -8.00
N VAL A 82 9.65 8.94 -7.08
CA VAL A 82 8.42 8.17 -6.93
C VAL A 82 7.97 8.31 -5.47
N ASP A 83 6.66 8.38 -5.25
CA ASP A 83 6.03 8.27 -3.93
C ASP A 83 5.25 6.95 -3.89
N GLU A 84 5.80 5.94 -3.22
CA GLU A 84 5.16 4.63 -3.12
C GLU A 84 3.89 4.64 -2.24
N LYS A 85 3.75 5.59 -1.30
CA LYS A 85 2.58 5.68 -0.42
C LYS A 85 1.37 6.26 -1.16
N GLY A 86 1.60 7.39 -1.84
CA GLY A 86 0.59 8.06 -2.68
C GLY A 86 0.39 7.40 -4.06
N GLN A 87 1.27 6.47 -4.45
CA GLN A 87 1.35 5.87 -5.79
C GLN A 87 1.48 6.92 -6.91
N LEU A 88 2.47 7.81 -6.77
CA LEU A 88 2.73 8.92 -7.69
C LEU A 88 4.13 8.81 -8.32
N LEU A 89 4.23 8.98 -9.63
CA LEU A 89 5.47 9.18 -10.37
C LEU A 89 5.66 10.69 -10.63
N LEU A 90 6.78 11.26 -10.19
CA LEU A 90 7.11 12.68 -10.35
C LEU A 90 8.11 12.84 -11.51
N THR A 91 7.68 13.53 -12.57
CA THR A 91 8.52 13.78 -13.76
C THR A 91 8.53 15.24 -14.17
N TYR A 92 9.57 15.63 -14.90
CA TYR A 92 9.66 16.91 -15.59
C TYR A 92 9.69 16.66 -17.09
N LEU A 93 8.63 17.06 -17.79
CA LEU A 93 8.47 16.89 -19.22
C LEU A 93 8.58 18.23 -19.94
N TRP A 94 8.97 18.19 -21.20
CA TRP A 94 8.77 19.29 -22.14
C TRP A 94 7.80 18.83 -23.21
N GLN A 95 6.57 19.35 -23.17
CA GLN A 95 5.53 19.02 -24.14
C GLN A 95 5.58 19.98 -25.33
N ASN A 96 5.36 19.47 -26.53
CA ASN A 96 5.25 20.22 -27.77
C ASN A 96 3.94 19.83 -28.46
N PHE A 97 3.12 20.82 -28.79
CA PHE A 97 1.84 20.65 -29.47
C PHE A 97 1.86 21.44 -30.79
N TRP A 98 1.39 20.79 -31.86
CA TRP A 98 1.23 21.38 -33.18
C TRP A 98 -0.23 21.24 -33.64
N TRP A 99 -0.87 22.34 -34.01
CA TRP A 99 -2.22 22.32 -34.57
C TRP A 99 -2.39 23.34 -35.70
N MET A 100 -3.50 23.24 -36.43
CA MET A 100 -3.87 24.17 -37.50
C MET A 100 -4.83 25.24 -36.99
N ASN A 101 -4.67 26.48 -37.46
CA ASN A 101 -5.62 27.58 -37.26
C ASN A 101 -6.19 28.03 -38.61
N GLU A 102 -7.42 27.62 -38.92
CA GLU A 102 -8.06 27.91 -40.22
C GLU A 102 -8.37 29.41 -40.42
N PHE A 103 -8.36 30.22 -39.35
CA PHE A 103 -8.61 31.66 -39.41
C PHE A 103 -7.41 32.48 -39.90
N VAL A 104 -6.23 31.87 -40.08
CA VAL A 104 -4.98 32.59 -40.34
C VAL A 104 -4.21 32.00 -41.51
N ARG A 105 -3.98 32.81 -42.54
CA ARG A 105 -3.02 32.50 -43.62
C ARG A 105 -2.49 33.79 -44.24
N TRP A 106 -1.18 33.92 -44.41
CA TRP A 106 -0.58 35.12 -45.02
C TRP A 106 0.56 34.75 -45.98
N ASP A 107 0.89 35.67 -46.89
CA ASP A 107 2.02 35.52 -47.79
C ASP A 107 3.32 35.98 -47.08
N PRO A 108 4.30 35.09 -46.84
CA PRO A 108 5.52 35.45 -46.14
C PRO A 108 6.40 36.44 -46.92
N THR A 109 6.21 36.56 -48.25
CA THR A 109 6.92 37.56 -49.07
C THR A 109 6.34 38.96 -48.91
N GLN A 110 5.02 39.08 -48.71
CA GLN A 110 4.34 40.36 -48.50
C GLN A 110 4.50 40.86 -47.05
N CYS A 111 4.42 39.96 -46.08
CA CYS A 111 4.54 40.28 -44.65
C CYS A 111 5.98 40.20 -44.11
N GLY A 112 6.96 39.80 -44.94
CA GLY A 112 8.39 39.78 -44.60
C GLY A 112 8.84 38.65 -43.66
N SER A 113 7.99 37.69 -43.30
CA SER A 113 8.35 36.59 -42.40
C SER A 113 7.50 35.32 -42.56
N ASP A 114 8.12 34.15 -42.35
CA ASP A 114 7.50 32.82 -42.38
C ASP A 114 6.70 32.50 -41.10
N LYS A 115 7.03 33.14 -39.98
CA LYS A 115 6.46 32.87 -38.65
C LYS A 115 6.62 34.05 -37.69
N ILE A 116 5.74 34.14 -36.71
CA ILE A 116 5.77 35.17 -35.66
C ILE A 116 5.53 34.55 -34.28
N SER A 117 6.27 35.00 -33.26
CA SER A 117 6.04 34.62 -31.86
C SER A 117 5.05 35.58 -31.21
N LEU A 118 3.92 35.08 -30.71
CA LEU A 118 2.82 35.90 -30.18
C LEU A 118 2.29 35.37 -28.84
N PRO A 119 1.69 36.22 -27.97
CA PRO A 119 1.29 35.79 -26.63
C PRO A 119 0.24 34.67 -26.65
N ARG A 120 0.49 33.59 -25.91
CA ARG A 120 -0.36 32.38 -25.80
C ARG A 120 -1.83 32.70 -25.49
N LYS A 121 -2.08 33.74 -24.68
CA LYS A 121 -3.42 34.24 -24.31
C LYS A 121 -4.22 34.88 -25.45
N LYS A 122 -3.64 35.07 -26.64
CA LYS A 122 -4.31 35.64 -27.83
C LYS A 122 -4.83 34.58 -28.82
N PHE A 123 -4.71 33.30 -28.49
CA PHE A 123 -5.14 32.19 -29.35
C PHE A 123 -5.98 31.20 -28.55
N TRP A 124 -6.83 30.46 -29.27
CA TRP A 124 -7.33 29.19 -28.75
C TRP A 124 -6.16 28.20 -28.68
N VAL A 125 -6.10 27.45 -27.57
CA VAL A 125 -5.07 26.43 -27.31
C VAL A 125 -5.82 25.15 -26.92
N PRO A 126 -5.51 23.99 -27.51
CA PRO A 126 -6.22 22.75 -27.19
C PRO A 126 -6.07 22.39 -25.72
N ASP A 127 -7.15 21.91 -25.10
CA ASP A 127 -7.22 21.49 -23.70
C ASP A 127 -6.67 20.06 -23.49
N ILE A 128 -5.56 19.74 -24.15
CA ILE A 128 -4.90 18.45 -23.97
C ILE A 128 -4.26 18.39 -22.59
N VAL A 129 -4.68 17.41 -21.81
CA VAL A 129 -4.18 17.11 -20.45
C VAL A 129 -3.67 15.68 -20.38
N ILE A 130 -3.02 15.36 -19.26
CA ILE A 130 -2.67 13.98 -18.89
C ILE A 130 -3.68 13.55 -17.82
N ASN A 131 -4.50 12.53 -18.09
CA ASN A 131 -5.55 12.07 -17.17
C ASN A 131 -5.01 11.77 -15.76
N GLU A 132 -3.82 11.17 -15.69
CA GLU A 132 -3.15 10.75 -14.46
C GLU A 132 -2.58 11.92 -13.64
N PHE A 133 -2.66 13.20 -14.08
CA PHE A 133 -1.95 14.31 -13.45
C PHE A 133 -2.65 14.87 -12.18
N MET A 134 -2.11 14.51 -11.01
CA MET A 134 -2.74 14.68 -9.68
C MET A 134 -2.48 16.01 -8.96
N ASP A 135 -1.63 16.91 -9.46
CA ASP A 135 -1.18 18.11 -8.72
C ASP A 135 -0.85 19.33 -9.61
N GLU A 136 -0.40 20.44 -9.00
CA GLU A 136 -0.14 21.71 -9.69
C GLU A 136 1.16 21.66 -10.50
N ASN A 137 1.09 22.17 -11.73
CA ASN A 137 2.26 22.41 -12.55
C ASN A 137 3.05 23.63 -12.03
N THR A 138 4.08 23.38 -11.24
CA THR A 138 5.01 24.42 -10.74
C THR A 138 6.15 24.74 -11.72
N ALA A 139 6.10 24.28 -12.98
CA ALA A 139 7.10 24.64 -13.98
C ALA A 139 6.92 26.10 -14.46
N PRO A 140 7.98 26.76 -14.95
CA PRO A 140 7.88 28.15 -15.43
C PRO A 140 6.89 28.31 -16.58
N PHE A 141 5.92 29.23 -16.43
CA PHE A 141 4.93 29.52 -17.47
C PHE A 141 5.58 30.16 -18.71
N VAL A 142 5.43 29.51 -19.87
CA VAL A 142 5.84 30.05 -21.17
C VAL A 142 4.72 30.93 -21.75
N PRO A 143 4.95 32.24 -21.98
CA PRO A 143 3.87 33.17 -22.34
C PRO A 143 3.66 33.34 -23.86
N TYR A 144 4.49 32.74 -24.72
CA TYR A 144 4.46 32.91 -26.19
C TYR A 144 4.31 31.57 -26.91
N VAL A 145 3.62 31.58 -28.05
CA VAL A 145 3.55 30.48 -29.04
C VAL A 145 4.08 30.96 -30.39
N TYR A 146 4.53 30.04 -31.23
CA TYR A 146 4.89 30.36 -32.62
C TYR A 146 3.71 30.10 -33.56
N LEU A 147 3.45 31.05 -34.44
CA LEU A 147 2.42 31.00 -35.48
C LEU A 147 3.12 31.07 -36.85
N HIS A 148 2.85 30.12 -37.74
CA HIS A 148 3.39 30.06 -39.09
C HIS A 148 2.43 30.65 -40.13
N SER A 149 2.99 31.13 -41.24
CA SER A 149 2.30 31.74 -42.40
C SER A 149 1.26 30.84 -43.07
N ASP A 150 1.40 29.53 -42.95
CA ASP A 150 0.44 28.53 -43.43
C ASP A 150 -0.73 28.28 -42.47
N GLY A 151 -0.73 28.87 -41.27
CA GLY A 151 -1.75 28.69 -40.23
C GLY A 151 -1.36 27.70 -39.13
N ARG A 152 -0.20 27.02 -39.20
CA ARG A 152 0.23 26.11 -38.12
C ARG A 152 0.68 26.87 -36.88
N VAL A 153 0.22 26.41 -35.72
CA VAL A 153 0.64 26.89 -34.39
C VAL A 153 1.51 25.85 -33.71
N HIS A 154 2.57 26.30 -33.06
CA HIS A 154 3.47 25.49 -32.23
C HIS A 154 3.55 26.08 -30.82
N ASP A 155 3.08 25.31 -29.84
CA ASP A 155 3.17 25.59 -28.41
C ASP A 155 4.15 24.59 -27.78
N ALA A 156 5.10 25.09 -27.00
CA ALA A 156 6.21 24.32 -26.45
C ALA A 156 6.49 24.79 -25.03
N SER A 157 6.23 23.92 -24.04
CA SER A 157 6.22 24.32 -22.63
C SER A 157 6.76 23.22 -21.71
N PRO A 158 7.54 23.57 -20.67
CA PRO A 158 7.85 22.65 -19.60
C PRO A 158 6.62 22.41 -18.70
N ILE A 159 6.51 21.18 -18.18
CA ILE A 159 5.46 20.78 -17.24
C ILE A 159 6.04 19.80 -16.21
N ARG A 160 5.83 20.10 -14.92
CA ARG A 160 6.13 19.16 -13.82
C ARG A 160 4.90 18.29 -13.59
N VAL A 161 4.94 17.05 -14.07
CA VAL A 161 3.84 16.09 -13.98
C VAL A 161 4.00 15.24 -12.72
N VAL A 162 2.97 15.21 -11.88
CA VAL A 162 2.82 14.30 -10.75
C VAL A 162 1.73 13.31 -11.14
N SER A 163 2.12 12.23 -11.82
CA SER A 163 1.18 11.27 -12.42
C SER A 163 0.87 10.11 -11.47
N SER A 164 -0.41 9.77 -11.27
CA SER A 164 -0.81 8.51 -10.63
C SER A 164 -0.23 7.31 -11.38
N CYS A 165 0.35 6.36 -10.68
CA CYS A 165 0.89 5.15 -11.28
C CYS A 165 0.67 3.94 -10.37
N ASN A 166 0.11 2.86 -10.92
CA ASN A 166 -0.05 1.63 -10.16
C ASN A 166 1.30 0.90 -10.04
N LEU A 167 1.98 1.09 -8.91
CA LEU A 167 3.34 0.61 -8.66
C LEU A 167 3.34 -0.86 -8.19
N ASP A 168 4.12 -1.72 -8.84
CA ASP A 168 4.43 -3.07 -8.37
C ASP A 168 5.78 -3.06 -7.65
N ILE A 169 5.75 -3.17 -6.31
CA ILE A 169 6.94 -3.19 -5.46
C ILE A 169 7.33 -4.61 -5.01
N TYR A 170 6.71 -5.66 -5.56
CA TYR A 170 6.97 -7.05 -5.13
C TYR A 170 8.46 -7.43 -5.23
N THR A 171 9.13 -7.01 -6.31
CA THR A 171 10.56 -7.29 -6.56
C THR A 171 11.51 -6.17 -6.11
N PHE A 172 11.06 -5.25 -5.26
CA PHE A 172 11.93 -4.19 -4.69
C PHE A 172 13.17 -4.80 -4.02
N PRO A 173 14.38 -4.22 -4.18
CA PRO A 173 14.71 -2.94 -4.83
C PRO A 173 15.08 -3.04 -6.33
N PHE A 174 14.79 -4.18 -6.98
CA PHE A 174 15.09 -4.44 -8.38
C PHE A 174 13.88 -4.20 -9.30
N ASP A 175 12.94 -3.37 -8.84
CA ASP A 175 11.65 -3.13 -9.47
C ASP A 175 11.72 -2.31 -10.77
N ILE A 176 10.79 -2.62 -11.68
CA ILE A 176 10.56 -1.95 -12.95
C ILE A 176 9.09 -1.52 -12.99
N GLN A 177 8.87 -0.21 -12.95
CA GLN A 177 7.54 0.38 -12.95
C GLN A 177 7.10 0.73 -14.37
N ASN A 178 5.82 0.54 -14.68
CA ASN A 178 5.25 0.76 -16.01
C ASN A 178 4.05 1.73 -15.91
N CYS A 179 4.34 3.02 -15.87
CA CYS A 179 3.34 4.06 -15.62
C CYS A 179 2.69 4.52 -16.91
N THR A 180 1.37 4.75 -16.89
CA THR A 180 0.65 5.38 -18.01
C THR A 180 0.72 6.90 -17.92
N MET A 181 0.79 7.53 -19.09
CA MET A 181 0.51 8.95 -19.29
C MET A 181 -0.43 9.05 -20.49
N THR A 182 -1.71 9.21 -20.21
CA THR A 182 -2.80 9.20 -21.18
C THR A 182 -3.14 10.63 -21.56
N PHE A 183 -2.74 11.02 -22.77
CA PHE A 183 -3.05 12.34 -23.31
C PHE A 183 -4.42 12.31 -24.00
N ASN A 184 -5.34 13.14 -23.53
CA ASN A 184 -6.66 13.34 -24.11
C ASN A 184 -7.07 14.82 -24.03
N SER A 185 -8.16 15.21 -24.69
CA SER A 185 -8.87 16.45 -24.37
C SER A 185 -9.77 16.20 -23.15
N TYR A 186 -9.86 17.16 -22.23
CA TYR A 186 -10.71 16.99 -21.04
C TYR A 186 -12.20 17.15 -21.35
N ILE A 187 -12.55 17.96 -22.37
CA ILE A 187 -13.94 18.16 -22.77
C ILE A 187 -14.28 17.70 -24.20
N HIS A 188 -13.36 17.76 -25.16
CA HIS A 188 -13.68 17.52 -26.57
C HIS A 188 -13.72 16.02 -26.93
N LEU A 189 -14.68 15.66 -27.78
CA LEU A 189 -14.81 14.32 -28.33
C LEU A 189 -13.93 14.14 -29.58
N ALA A 190 -13.70 12.89 -29.99
CA ALA A 190 -12.89 12.50 -31.16
C ALA A 190 -13.38 13.10 -32.50
N LYS A 191 -14.65 13.56 -32.54
CA LYS A 191 -15.22 14.31 -33.68
C LYS A 191 -14.69 15.76 -33.77
N ASP A 192 -14.32 16.36 -32.65
CA ASP A 192 -13.96 17.78 -32.51
C ASP A 192 -12.43 17.96 -32.49
N ILE A 193 -11.73 17.11 -31.72
CA ILE A 193 -10.27 17.04 -31.63
C ILE A 193 -9.83 15.60 -31.84
N MET A 194 -8.82 15.40 -32.70
CA MET A 194 -8.05 14.15 -32.77
C MET A 194 -6.60 14.43 -32.41
N ILE A 195 -6.01 13.53 -31.62
CA ILE A 195 -4.62 13.57 -31.22
C ILE A 195 -3.82 12.70 -32.20
N PHE A 196 -2.61 13.13 -32.54
CA PHE A 196 -1.68 12.35 -33.36
C PHE A 196 -0.28 12.39 -32.77
N LEU A 197 0.51 11.35 -33.02
CA LEU A 197 1.90 11.29 -32.59
C LEU A 197 2.81 12.10 -33.55
N ASP A 198 3.47 13.14 -33.06
CA ASP A 198 4.44 13.95 -33.84
C ASP A 198 5.74 13.18 -34.15
N ARG A 199 6.15 12.26 -33.26
CA ARG A 199 7.41 11.50 -33.33
C ARG A 199 7.23 10.10 -32.77
N ASP A 200 7.77 9.09 -33.44
CA ASP A 200 7.72 7.70 -32.98
C ASP A 200 8.21 7.55 -31.53
N ALA A 201 7.62 6.63 -30.77
CA ALA A 201 7.95 6.45 -29.36
C ALA A 201 9.42 6.05 -29.12
N GLU A 202 10.06 5.36 -30.08
CA GLU A 202 11.50 5.09 -30.08
C GLU A 202 12.33 6.38 -30.21
N ASN A 203 11.93 7.30 -31.10
CA ASN A 203 12.58 8.60 -31.27
C ASN A 203 12.39 9.47 -30.02
N ILE A 204 11.20 9.48 -29.42
CA ILE A 204 10.92 10.14 -28.12
C ILE A 204 11.79 9.54 -27.00
N THR A 205 11.91 8.21 -26.93
CA THR A 205 12.76 7.50 -25.96
C THR A 205 14.23 7.91 -26.10
N LYS A 206 14.75 7.89 -27.33
CA LYS A 206 16.16 8.22 -27.63
C LYS A 206 16.48 9.67 -27.30
N LEU A 207 15.59 10.60 -27.66
CA LEU A 207 15.74 12.02 -27.34
C LEU A 207 15.66 12.26 -25.82
N SER A 208 14.71 11.64 -25.13
CA SER A 208 14.57 11.75 -23.67
C SER A 208 15.82 11.24 -22.94
N LYS A 209 16.37 10.08 -23.34
CA LYS A 209 17.63 9.56 -22.77
C LYS A 209 18.83 10.48 -23.01
N ASN A 210 18.86 11.20 -24.13
CA ASN A 210 19.94 12.15 -24.44
C ASN A 210 19.80 13.49 -23.71
N TRP A 211 18.57 13.90 -23.37
CA TRP A 211 18.28 15.18 -22.70
C TRP A 211 18.06 15.06 -21.19
N MET A 212 17.90 13.86 -20.64
CA MET A 212 17.68 13.66 -19.21
C MET A 212 18.96 13.96 -18.40
N THR A 213 18.94 15.09 -17.67
CA THR A 213 20.08 15.56 -16.86
C THR A 213 20.09 14.97 -15.44
N THR A 214 18.96 14.44 -14.97
CA THR A 214 18.80 13.90 -13.62
C THR A 214 19.41 12.50 -13.49
N MET A 215 20.58 12.38 -12.87
CA MET A 215 21.14 11.09 -12.42
C MET A 215 20.54 10.67 -11.07
N GLY A 216 19.21 10.56 -11.01
CA GLY A 216 18.47 10.16 -9.83
C GLY A 216 18.48 8.65 -9.57
N GLU A 217 17.70 8.24 -8.56
CA GLU A 217 17.44 6.84 -8.20
C GLU A 217 16.87 6.02 -9.37
N TRP A 218 16.12 6.66 -10.27
CA TRP A 218 15.40 6.01 -11.37
C TRP A 218 16.10 6.19 -12.71
N GLU A 219 16.03 5.16 -13.57
CA GLU A 219 16.45 5.23 -14.97
C GLU A 219 15.29 4.92 -15.93
N LEU A 220 15.21 5.69 -17.02
CA LEU A 220 14.23 5.48 -18.09
C LEU A 220 14.68 4.31 -18.97
N LEU A 221 13.89 3.23 -19.02
CA LEU A 221 14.13 2.09 -19.91
C LEU A 221 13.66 2.39 -21.32
N ASP A 222 12.39 2.75 -21.47
CA ASP A 222 11.76 3.08 -22.75
C ASP A 222 10.38 3.72 -22.55
N ILE A 223 9.93 4.38 -23.61
CA ILE A 223 8.58 4.93 -23.76
C ILE A 223 7.97 4.25 -24.97
N THR A 224 6.80 3.64 -24.81
CA THR A 224 5.99 3.12 -25.93
C THR A 224 4.66 3.86 -25.97
N SER A 225 3.99 3.92 -27.12
CA SER A 225 2.69 4.58 -27.26
C SER A 225 1.71 3.76 -28.08
N HIS A 226 0.42 3.93 -27.80
CA HIS A 226 -0.68 3.41 -28.61
C HIS A 226 -1.91 4.30 -28.46
N HIS A 227 -2.74 4.35 -29.51
CA HIS A 227 -4.08 4.92 -29.39
C HIS A 227 -5.01 3.94 -28.67
N SER A 228 -5.85 4.48 -27.80
CA SER A 228 -7.00 3.76 -27.23
C SER A 228 -7.93 3.32 -28.35
N LYS A 229 -8.61 2.18 -28.17
CA LYS A 229 -9.55 1.67 -29.18
C LYS A 229 -10.91 2.33 -29.01
N GLY A 230 -11.05 3.50 -29.62
CA GLY A 230 -12.31 4.23 -29.72
C GLY A 230 -13.42 3.43 -30.42
N ASP A 231 -14.66 3.79 -30.11
CA ASP A 231 -15.85 3.17 -30.70
C ASP A 231 -16.15 3.77 -32.09
N ILE A 232 -16.75 2.98 -32.97
CA ILE A 232 -16.84 3.26 -34.42
C ILE A 232 -17.67 4.53 -34.71
N GLU A 233 -18.57 4.91 -33.81
CA GLU A 233 -19.47 6.07 -33.96
C GLU A 233 -18.85 7.42 -33.58
N GLY A 234 -17.60 7.48 -33.10
CA GLY A 234 -16.91 8.75 -32.80
C GLY A 234 -17.40 9.48 -31.54
N ASN A 235 -18.38 8.95 -30.82
CA ASN A 235 -18.91 9.46 -29.56
C ASN A 235 -18.02 9.11 -28.34
N TYR A 236 -16.70 9.10 -28.53
CA TYR A 236 -15.69 8.80 -27.51
C TYR A 236 -14.68 9.96 -27.42
N ILE A 237 -13.89 10.02 -26.35
CA ILE A 237 -12.77 10.97 -26.21
C ILE A 237 -11.52 10.32 -26.82
N ASP A 238 -10.82 11.01 -27.72
CA ASP A 238 -9.59 10.47 -28.31
C ASP A 238 -8.44 10.47 -27.30
N GLU A 239 -7.79 9.31 -27.15
CA GLU A 239 -6.81 9.02 -26.09
C GLU A 239 -5.53 8.44 -26.70
N LEU A 240 -4.40 9.12 -26.49
CA LEU A 240 -3.07 8.64 -26.84
C LEU A 240 -2.32 8.24 -25.55
N VAL A 241 -2.23 6.94 -25.32
CA VAL A 241 -1.64 6.36 -24.11
C VAL A 241 -0.15 6.12 -24.32
N PHE A 242 0.69 6.75 -23.50
CA PHE A 242 2.11 6.44 -23.40
C PHE A 242 2.37 5.54 -22.18
N HIS A 243 3.10 4.45 -22.37
CA HIS A 243 3.66 3.64 -21.29
C HIS A 243 5.12 4.04 -21.08
N VAL A 244 5.41 4.61 -19.91
CA VAL A 244 6.76 4.98 -19.47
C VAL A 244 7.29 3.87 -18.55
N ARG A 245 8.33 3.16 -19.00
CA ARG A 245 9.00 2.12 -18.20
C ARG A 245 10.24 2.66 -17.53
N VAL A 246 10.29 2.59 -16.20
CA VAL A 246 11.42 3.05 -15.37
C VAL A 246 11.93 1.94 -14.46
N ARG A 247 13.23 1.93 -14.15
CA ARG A 247 13.86 0.95 -13.24
C ARG A 247 14.54 1.67 -12.07
N ARG A 248 14.46 1.07 -10.88
CA ARG A 248 15.17 1.55 -9.69
C ARG A 248 16.66 1.16 -9.70
N ARG A 249 17.56 2.06 -9.29
CA ARG A 249 18.99 1.79 -9.09
C ARG A 249 19.24 1.09 -7.75
N ALA A 250 19.00 -0.23 -7.73
CA ALA A 250 19.07 -1.09 -6.55
C ALA A 250 20.34 -0.99 -5.67
N THR A 251 21.47 -0.50 -6.19
CA THR A 251 22.81 -0.60 -5.57
C THR A 251 22.88 -0.11 -4.12
N LEU A 252 22.25 1.03 -3.79
CA LEU A 252 22.26 1.58 -2.42
C LEU A 252 21.51 0.65 -1.46
N TYR A 253 20.36 0.13 -1.88
CA TYR A 253 19.57 -0.83 -1.10
C TYR A 253 20.29 -2.17 -0.91
N VAL A 254 21.01 -2.67 -1.93
CA VAL A 254 21.81 -3.89 -1.80
C VAL A 254 22.94 -3.73 -0.77
N VAL A 255 23.65 -2.60 -0.80
CA VAL A 255 24.77 -2.31 0.11
C VAL A 255 24.29 -2.01 1.53
N ASN A 256 23.20 -1.26 1.69
CA ASN A 256 22.74 -0.79 3.01
C ASN A 256 21.75 -1.75 3.68
N LEU A 257 20.97 -2.54 2.93
CA LEU A 257 19.90 -3.39 3.49
C LEU A 257 20.27 -4.88 3.48
N LEU A 258 20.61 -5.43 2.30
CA LEU A 258 20.82 -6.87 2.12
C LEU A 258 22.15 -7.32 2.73
N ILE A 259 23.25 -6.63 2.44
CA ILE A 259 24.59 -7.04 2.89
C ILE A 259 24.72 -7.09 4.44
N PRO A 260 24.28 -6.08 5.23
CA PRO A 260 24.35 -6.15 6.69
C PRO A 260 23.47 -7.26 7.29
N SER A 261 22.29 -7.49 6.71
CA SER A 261 21.41 -8.59 7.10
C SER A 261 22.09 -9.95 6.93
N CYS A 262 22.69 -10.19 5.76
CA CYS A 262 23.45 -11.41 5.50
C CYS A 262 24.61 -11.60 6.48
N PHE A 263 25.32 -10.54 6.86
CA PHE A 263 26.37 -10.61 7.87
C PHE A 263 25.83 -10.98 9.27
N LEU A 264 24.74 -10.37 9.73
CA LEU A 264 24.18 -10.65 11.06
C LEU A 264 23.68 -12.11 11.18
N ILE A 265 23.03 -12.65 10.14
CA ILE A 265 22.63 -14.07 10.08
C ILE A 265 23.85 -14.98 10.07
N THR A 266 24.91 -14.62 9.32
CA THR A 266 26.17 -15.37 9.26
C THR A 266 26.85 -15.41 10.64
N VAL A 267 26.82 -14.32 11.41
CA VAL A 267 27.36 -14.27 12.78
C VAL A 267 26.51 -15.09 13.75
N ASP A 268 25.18 -15.12 13.61
CA ASP A 268 24.33 -16.02 14.40
C ASP A 268 24.61 -17.51 14.10
N LEU A 269 24.82 -17.87 12.83
CA LEU A 269 25.23 -19.23 12.45
C LEU A 269 26.60 -19.59 13.04
N PHE A 270 27.60 -18.71 12.95
CA PHE A 270 28.91 -18.95 13.56
C PHE A 270 28.88 -19.00 15.09
N SER A 271 27.89 -18.39 15.75
CA SER A 271 27.72 -18.50 17.21
C SER A 271 27.48 -19.93 17.70
N PHE A 272 27.07 -20.88 16.83
CA PHE A 272 26.97 -22.30 17.17
C PHE A 272 28.32 -22.96 17.46
N LEU A 273 29.44 -22.32 17.10
CA LEU A 273 30.79 -22.78 17.45
C LEU A 273 31.21 -22.41 18.88
N LEU A 274 30.49 -21.49 19.56
CA LEU A 274 30.80 -21.07 20.93
C LEU A 274 30.33 -22.13 21.95
N PRO A 275 31.16 -22.57 22.91
CA PRO A 275 30.75 -23.57 23.90
C PRO A 275 29.70 -22.98 24.87
N PRO A 276 28.53 -23.62 25.05
CA PRO A 276 27.43 -23.08 25.85
C PRO A 276 27.66 -23.13 27.38
N GLN A 277 28.82 -23.60 27.85
CA GLN A 277 29.20 -23.64 29.27
C GLN A 277 30.28 -22.61 29.66
N THR A 278 30.92 -21.95 28.70
CA THR A 278 32.06 -21.03 28.98
C THR A 278 31.82 -19.59 28.53
N VAL A 279 30.75 -19.36 27.76
CA VAL A 279 30.33 -18.05 27.24
C VAL A 279 28.81 -18.01 27.29
N ASP A 280 28.21 -16.89 27.68
CA ASP A 280 26.76 -16.65 27.60
C ASP A 280 26.30 -16.50 26.14
N ARG A 281 26.29 -17.63 25.44
CA ARG A 281 25.90 -17.78 24.04
C ARG A 281 24.46 -17.28 23.79
N SER A 282 23.58 -17.43 24.78
CA SER A 282 22.24 -16.84 24.81
C SER A 282 22.28 -15.30 24.78
N SER A 283 23.09 -14.67 25.63
CA SER A 283 23.26 -13.21 25.68
C SER A 283 23.89 -12.64 24.40
N PHE A 284 24.85 -13.36 23.80
CA PHE A 284 25.40 -13.02 22.49
C PHE A 284 24.32 -13.01 21.39
N LYS A 285 23.50 -14.07 21.30
CA LYS A 285 22.38 -14.13 20.36
C LYS A 285 21.32 -13.07 20.59
N MET A 286 20.99 -12.78 21.86
CA MET A 286 20.10 -11.66 22.21
C MET A 286 20.61 -10.33 21.66
N THR A 287 21.92 -10.08 21.80
CA THR A 287 22.57 -8.87 21.28
C THR A 287 22.51 -8.81 19.75
N LEU A 288 22.59 -9.95 19.04
CA LEU A 288 22.39 -9.99 17.58
C LEU A 288 20.94 -9.71 17.17
N ILE A 289 19.94 -10.30 17.85
CA ILE A 289 18.51 -10.03 17.57
C ILE A 289 18.17 -8.56 17.86
N LEU A 290 18.72 -7.99 18.92
CA LEU A 290 18.62 -6.57 19.23
C LEU A 290 19.25 -5.71 18.12
N GLY A 291 20.50 -5.99 17.74
CA GLY A 291 21.18 -5.28 16.64
C GLY A 291 20.42 -5.39 15.32
N TYR A 292 19.84 -6.55 15.01
CA TYR A 292 19.07 -6.77 13.79
C TYR A 292 17.71 -6.06 13.79
N THR A 293 16.97 -6.11 14.91
CA THR A 293 15.70 -5.36 15.03
C THR A 293 15.94 -3.85 14.94
N VAL A 294 16.93 -3.30 15.66
CA VAL A 294 17.29 -1.88 15.57
C VAL A 294 17.73 -1.48 14.16
N PHE A 295 18.51 -2.32 13.48
CA PHE A 295 18.88 -2.10 12.08
C PHE A 295 17.66 -2.04 11.15
N LEU A 296 16.74 -3.01 11.24
CA LEU A 296 15.51 -3.01 10.44
C LEU A 296 14.64 -1.79 10.69
N LEU A 297 14.55 -1.32 11.95
CA LEU A 297 13.75 -0.16 12.33
C LEU A 297 14.33 1.14 11.77
N ILE A 298 15.64 1.37 11.90
CA ILE A 298 16.32 2.56 11.33
C ILE A 298 16.25 2.55 9.80
N MET A 299 16.20 1.38 9.17
CA MET A 299 16.06 1.22 7.72
C MET A 299 14.61 1.16 7.23
N ASN A 300 13.59 1.22 8.10
CA ASN A 300 12.19 1.08 7.72
C ASN A 300 11.72 2.20 6.77
N ASP A 301 12.27 3.41 6.91
CA ASP A 301 11.96 4.54 6.01
C ASP A 301 12.48 4.35 4.57
N LEU A 302 13.36 3.36 4.35
CA LEU A 302 13.82 2.95 3.03
C LEU A 302 12.99 1.78 2.45
N LEU A 303 11.98 1.28 3.15
CA LEU A 303 11.13 0.17 2.72
C LEU A 303 9.79 0.70 2.18
N PRO A 304 9.45 0.44 0.91
CA PRO A 304 8.22 0.97 0.31
C PRO A 304 6.97 0.33 0.92
N ILE A 305 5.97 1.18 1.21
CA ILE A 305 4.71 0.80 1.86
C ILE A 305 3.59 0.88 0.82
N THR A 306 3.13 -0.26 0.29
CA THR A 306 1.88 -0.37 -0.48
C THR A 306 0.98 -1.48 0.07
N GLY A 307 -0.32 -1.39 -0.15
CA GLY A 307 -1.28 -2.26 0.53
C GLY A 307 -1.57 -3.61 -0.14
N ASN A 308 -1.19 -3.82 -1.41
CA ASN A 308 -1.65 -4.99 -2.19
C ASN A 308 -0.67 -6.16 -2.25
N THR A 309 0.64 -5.90 -2.21
CA THR A 309 1.68 -6.95 -2.35
C THR A 309 2.79 -6.72 -1.34
N ILE A 310 3.06 -7.72 -0.48
CA ILE A 310 4.18 -7.67 0.46
C ILE A 310 5.49 -7.72 -0.36
N PRO A 311 6.41 -6.74 -0.24
CA PRO A 311 7.71 -6.80 -0.89
C PRO A 311 8.50 -8.04 -0.47
N LEU A 312 9.19 -8.67 -1.42
CA LEU A 312 9.99 -9.88 -1.14
C LEU A 312 11.10 -9.61 -0.09
N ILE A 313 11.60 -8.38 0.00
CA ILE A 313 12.55 -7.96 1.04
C ILE A 313 11.95 -8.02 2.46
N ASN A 314 10.66 -7.70 2.64
CA ASN A 314 10.01 -7.76 3.96
C ASN A 314 9.77 -9.21 4.38
N VAL A 315 9.47 -10.10 3.43
CA VAL A 315 9.40 -11.55 3.65
C VAL A 315 10.77 -12.11 4.03
N PHE A 316 11.83 -11.70 3.33
CA PHE A 316 13.22 -12.05 3.66
C PHE A 316 13.56 -11.62 5.09
N PHE A 317 13.35 -10.36 5.48
CA PHE A 317 13.64 -9.89 6.83
C PHE A 317 12.83 -10.59 7.92
N SER A 318 11.55 -10.88 7.65
CA SER A 318 10.70 -11.66 8.56
C SER A 318 11.25 -13.08 8.77
N LEU A 319 11.71 -13.74 7.70
CA LEU A 319 12.36 -15.04 7.75
C LEU A 319 13.67 -14.98 8.55
N CYS A 320 14.51 -13.96 8.31
CA CYS A 320 15.78 -13.78 9.00
C CYS A 320 15.59 -13.57 10.51
N LEU A 321 14.63 -12.74 10.91
CA LEU A 321 14.27 -12.55 12.32
C LEU A 321 13.75 -13.86 12.93
N ALA A 322 12.86 -14.58 12.24
CA ALA A 322 12.33 -15.87 12.70
C ALA A 322 13.43 -16.93 12.87
N LEU A 323 14.42 -16.98 11.97
CA LEU A 323 15.57 -17.88 12.06
C LEU A 323 16.47 -17.55 13.26
N MET A 324 16.83 -16.28 13.47
CA MET A 324 17.64 -15.86 14.62
C MET A 324 16.92 -16.10 15.96
N VAL A 325 15.60 -15.88 16.00
CA VAL A 325 14.78 -16.20 17.18
C VAL A 325 14.74 -17.71 17.41
N THR A 326 14.50 -18.52 16.38
CA THR A 326 14.51 -19.99 16.50
C THR A 326 15.85 -20.52 16.99
N SER A 327 16.95 -20.01 16.44
CA SER A 327 18.31 -20.41 16.79
C SER A 327 18.71 -20.00 18.23
N LEU A 328 18.07 -18.95 18.79
CA LEU A 328 18.15 -18.61 20.21
C LEU A 328 17.32 -19.58 21.06
N LEU A 329 16.07 -19.89 20.66
CA LEU A 329 15.20 -20.83 21.38
C LEU A 329 15.84 -22.22 21.49
N GLU A 330 16.47 -22.70 20.41
CA GLU A 330 17.34 -23.89 20.42
C GLU A 330 18.47 -23.78 21.44
N THR A 331 19.14 -22.62 21.50
CA THR A 331 20.27 -22.38 22.41
C THR A 331 19.82 -22.39 23.87
N VAL A 332 18.68 -21.77 24.19
CA VAL A 332 18.05 -21.80 25.51
C VAL A 332 17.68 -23.24 25.91
N LEU A 333 17.07 -23.99 24.99
CA LEU A 333 16.67 -25.39 25.21
C LEU A 333 17.89 -26.30 25.42
N ILE A 334 18.96 -26.12 24.63
CA ILE A 334 20.23 -26.85 24.78
C ILE A 334 20.86 -26.53 26.14
N THR A 335 20.97 -25.26 26.53
CA THR A 335 21.55 -24.87 27.83
C THR A 335 20.73 -25.43 29.00
N ASN A 336 19.39 -25.39 28.93
CA ASN A 336 18.52 -26.01 29.95
C ASN A 336 18.76 -27.53 30.07
N LEU A 337 18.76 -28.26 28.94
CA LEU A 337 19.03 -29.71 28.94
C LEU A 337 20.45 -30.06 29.44
N LEU A 338 21.45 -29.22 29.14
CA LEU A 338 22.85 -29.46 29.48
C LEU A 338 23.12 -29.19 30.96
N CYS A 339 22.65 -28.06 31.50
CA CYS A 339 22.77 -27.70 32.91
C CYS A 339 21.84 -28.52 33.82
N GLY A 340 20.58 -28.75 33.40
CA GLY A 340 19.61 -29.59 34.13
C GLY A 340 19.89 -31.10 34.05
N SER A 341 20.98 -31.53 33.40
CA SER A 341 21.33 -32.93 33.20
C SER A 341 21.55 -33.74 34.49
N ALA A 342 21.70 -33.07 35.64
CA ALA A 342 21.74 -33.69 36.97
C ALA A 342 20.35 -34.09 37.51
N ASP A 343 19.28 -33.37 37.13
CA ASP A 343 17.92 -33.53 37.68
C ASP A 343 17.02 -34.46 36.84
N PHE A 344 17.41 -34.72 35.58
CA PHE A 344 16.61 -35.56 34.68
C PHE A 344 16.82 -37.07 34.90
N SER A 345 15.71 -37.80 34.94
CA SER A 345 15.72 -39.28 34.90
C SER A 345 16.40 -39.81 33.62
N PRO A 346 17.02 -41.01 33.65
CA PRO A 346 17.85 -41.50 32.55
C PRO A 346 17.10 -41.59 31.22
N VAL A 347 17.69 -40.96 30.20
CA VAL A 347 17.14 -40.75 28.85
C VAL A 347 16.47 -42.02 28.28
N PRO A 348 15.20 -41.94 27.81
CA PRO A 348 14.48 -43.08 27.26
C PRO A 348 15.26 -43.79 26.14
N ARG A 349 15.19 -45.12 26.10
CA ARG A 349 15.99 -45.93 25.16
C ARG A 349 15.79 -45.54 23.69
N TRP A 350 14.57 -45.13 23.30
CA TRP A 350 14.29 -44.68 21.94
C TRP A 350 14.99 -43.35 21.60
N VAL A 351 14.97 -42.36 22.49
CA VAL A 351 15.74 -41.11 22.34
C VAL A 351 17.23 -41.41 22.27
N ARG A 352 17.71 -42.34 23.11
CA ARG A 352 19.14 -42.72 23.13
C ARG A 352 19.61 -43.28 21.79
N VAL A 353 18.84 -44.18 21.18
CA VAL A 353 19.14 -44.74 19.85
C VAL A 353 19.01 -43.65 18.78
N PHE A 354 17.92 -42.90 18.77
CA PHE A 354 17.69 -41.84 17.77
C PHE A 354 18.80 -40.77 17.79
N VAL A 355 19.19 -40.29 18.97
CA VAL A 355 20.17 -39.20 19.10
C VAL A 355 21.61 -39.69 18.99
N LEU A 356 22.02 -40.77 19.67
CA LEU A 356 23.43 -41.20 19.69
C LEU A 356 23.80 -42.20 18.59
N GLU A 357 22.81 -42.85 17.98
CA GLU A 357 23.05 -43.94 17.03
C GLU A 357 22.53 -43.65 15.61
N ILE A 358 21.54 -42.78 15.45
CA ILE A 358 21.13 -42.25 14.13
C ILE A 358 21.75 -40.87 13.91
N LEU A 359 21.33 -39.83 14.65
CA LEU A 359 21.89 -38.48 14.51
C LEU A 359 23.40 -38.44 14.82
N GLY A 360 23.86 -39.15 15.85
CA GLY A 360 25.27 -39.19 16.23
C GLY A 360 26.19 -39.73 15.13
N ARG A 361 25.70 -40.67 14.30
CA ARG A 361 26.43 -41.14 13.10
C ARG A 361 26.33 -40.12 11.95
N LEU A 362 25.16 -39.50 11.76
CA LEU A 362 24.89 -38.52 10.71
C LEU A 362 25.65 -37.19 10.90
N VAL A 363 25.99 -36.85 12.15
CA VAL A 363 26.78 -35.67 12.55
C VAL A 363 28.26 -36.05 12.87
N CYS A 364 28.67 -37.29 12.56
CA CYS A 364 30.04 -37.79 12.75
C CYS A 364 30.63 -37.61 14.16
N LEU A 365 29.81 -37.70 15.20
CA LEU A 365 30.26 -37.54 16.59
C LEU A 365 31.09 -38.77 17.04
N PRO A 366 32.28 -38.58 17.64
CA PRO A 366 33.14 -39.69 18.06
C PRO A 366 32.52 -40.45 19.25
N GLN A 367 32.09 -41.68 19.01
CA GLN A 367 31.57 -42.55 20.06
C GLN A 367 32.67 -42.92 21.06
N LYS A 368 32.48 -42.59 22.34
CA LYS A 368 33.33 -43.10 23.42
C LYS A 368 33.08 -44.61 23.63
N THR A 369 33.94 -45.43 23.04
CA THR A 369 34.01 -46.87 23.33
C THR A 369 34.18 -47.10 24.83
N LYS A 370 33.34 -47.97 25.42
CA LYS A 370 33.56 -48.39 26.81
C LYS A 370 34.64 -49.46 26.86
N GLU A 371 35.76 -49.15 27.49
CA GLU A 371 36.67 -50.19 27.96
C GLU A 371 35.94 -51.09 28.98
N LYS A 372 36.21 -52.39 28.88
CA LYS A 372 35.88 -53.40 29.88
C LYS A 372 37.11 -54.26 30.10
N SER A 373 37.60 -54.30 31.33
CA SER A 373 38.65 -55.21 31.74
C SER A 373 38.10 -56.61 32.08
N THR A 374 39.01 -57.58 32.12
CA THR A 374 38.93 -58.85 32.87
C THR A 374 38.21 -60.06 32.22
N PHE A 375 39.05 -60.91 31.62
CA PHE A 375 39.02 -62.39 31.63
C PHE A 375 38.02 -63.22 30.80
N CYS A 376 38.38 -64.50 30.66
CA CYS A 376 37.98 -65.40 29.57
C CYS A 376 37.09 -66.55 30.03
N MET A 377 36.21 -67.02 29.13
CA MET A 377 36.28 -68.41 28.63
C MET A 377 35.51 -68.56 27.30
N LYS A 378 35.96 -69.49 26.45
CA LYS A 378 35.18 -70.07 25.32
C LYS A 378 34.73 -71.49 25.71
N PRO A 379 33.69 -72.03 25.06
CA PRO A 379 33.97 -72.99 23.98
C PRO A 379 33.31 -72.62 22.64
N ASN A 380 33.56 -73.43 21.62
CA ASN A 380 33.04 -73.29 20.25
C ASN A 380 31.68 -74.00 20.09
N THR A 381 31.01 -73.85 18.94
CA THR A 381 30.82 -74.96 17.96
C THR A 381 30.23 -74.42 16.65
N GLU A 382 31.04 -74.56 15.58
CA GLU A 382 30.75 -74.87 14.18
C GLU A 382 29.55 -74.29 13.40
N ALA A 383 29.75 -74.17 12.08
CA ALA A 383 28.80 -73.62 11.12
C ALA A 383 28.20 -74.72 10.22
N THR A 384 27.18 -74.40 9.43
CA THR A 384 27.04 -75.07 8.11
C THR A 384 26.35 -74.22 7.05
N GLN A 385 26.97 -74.25 5.86
CA GLN A 385 26.41 -74.11 4.51
C GLN A 385 25.83 -72.77 3.99
N GLN A 386 26.30 -72.45 2.78
CA GLN A 386 25.85 -71.39 1.87
C GLN A 386 24.97 -71.99 0.78
N LYS A 387 24.14 -71.18 0.12
CA LYS A 387 24.07 -70.98 -1.36
C LYS A 387 22.89 -70.09 -1.74
N ALA A 388 22.81 -69.49 -2.94
CA ALA A 388 23.77 -68.79 -3.79
C ALA A 388 23.04 -68.33 -5.07
N ASP A 389 23.42 -67.17 -5.62
CA ASP A 389 23.12 -66.66 -6.97
C ASP A 389 21.62 -66.40 -7.31
N GLY A 390 21.25 -65.51 -8.24
CA GLY A 390 22.06 -64.66 -9.13
C GLY A 390 21.30 -63.40 -9.64
N PRO A 391 21.96 -62.55 -10.46
CA PRO A 391 21.60 -61.12 -10.69
C PRO A 391 21.06 -60.88 -12.14
N PRO A 392 21.06 -59.67 -12.79
CA PRO A 392 21.54 -58.33 -12.38
C PRO A 392 20.70 -57.08 -12.82
N GLU A 393 21.21 -55.88 -12.47
CA GLU A 393 21.28 -54.61 -13.26
C GLU A 393 20.01 -53.91 -13.85
N GLU A 394 19.95 -52.57 -14.02
CA GLU A 394 20.65 -51.45 -13.36
C GLU A 394 19.93 -50.08 -13.61
N LYS A 395 20.30 -49.05 -12.82
CA LYS A 395 20.26 -47.57 -13.08
C LYS A 395 19.12 -46.92 -13.90
N GLY A 396 18.45 -45.92 -13.31
CA GLY A 396 17.81 -44.83 -14.05
C GLY A 396 16.85 -43.96 -13.21
N PRO A 397 17.10 -42.64 -12.98
CA PRO A 397 16.31 -41.83 -12.04
C PRO A 397 15.35 -40.82 -12.70
N ALA A 398 14.28 -40.47 -11.98
CA ALA A 398 13.55 -39.20 -12.09
C ALA A 398 12.89 -38.85 -10.74
N LEU A 399 12.66 -37.57 -10.48
CA LEU A 399 12.09 -37.02 -9.23
C LEU A 399 10.80 -36.24 -9.52
N GLU A 400 9.97 -36.05 -8.50
CA GLU A 400 8.90 -35.03 -8.38
C GLU A 400 7.71 -35.05 -9.37
N ASP A 401 6.71 -35.85 -8.98
CA ASP A 401 5.41 -35.40 -8.44
C ASP A 401 4.46 -34.47 -9.24
N LYS A 402 3.19 -34.95 -9.31
CA LYS A 402 1.90 -34.23 -9.41
C LYS A 402 1.67 -33.05 -10.38
N ALA A 403 0.64 -33.27 -11.20
CA ALA A 403 -0.31 -32.28 -11.74
C ALA A 403 0.24 -31.20 -12.69
N LEU A 404 -0.43 -30.85 -13.80
CA LEU A 404 -1.81 -31.11 -14.22
C LEU A 404 -1.82 -31.22 -15.77
N GLN A 405 -2.18 -32.37 -16.35
CA GLN A 405 -2.13 -32.53 -17.82
C GLN A 405 -3.48 -32.83 -18.49
N GLU A 406 -3.90 -31.85 -19.28
CA GLU A 406 -4.82 -31.88 -20.43
C GLU A 406 -6.18 -32.60 -20.34
N LEU A 407 -7.18 -31.79 -20.01
CA LEU A 407 -8.22 -31.43 -20.99
C LEU A 407 -7.77 -31.59 -22.46
N ARG A 408 -8.20 -32.66 -23.17
CA ARG A 408 -8.56 -32.60 -24.62
C ARG A 408 -9.23 -33.87 -25.19
N SER A 409 -10.57 -33.84 -25.24
CA SER A 409 -11.40 -34.32 -26.37
C SER A 409 -12.83 -33.80 -26.10
N LEU A 410 -13.44 -32.86 -26.85
CA LEU A 410 -13.59 -32.68 -28.31
C LEU A 410 -14.58 -33.72 -28.88
N GLY A 411 -15.86 -33.34 -29.06
CA GLY A 411 -16.92 -34.29 -29.49
C GLY A 411 -18.35 -33.72 -29.61
N ARG A 412 -18.49 -32.49 -30.12
CA ARG A 412 -19.74 -31.72 -30.35
C ARG A 412 -21.04 -32.49 -30.74
N ASP A 413 -22.12 -32.04 -30.10
CA ASP A 413 -23.38 -31.52 -30.68
C ASP A 413 -24.42 -32.38 -31.45
N LEU A 414 -25.66 -32.17 -30.99
CA LEU A 414 -26.91 -31.88 -31.75
C LEU A 414 -27.90 -32.99 -32.22
N GLN A 415 -29.17 -32.71 -31.89
CA GLN A 415 -30.41 -32.94 -32.66
C GLN A 415 -30.91 -34.36 -32.99
N ALA A 416 -31.79 -34.86 -32.13
CA ALA A 416 -33.25 -34.81 -32.37
C ALA A 416 -33.97 -34.73 -31.00
N ILE A 417 -35.23 -34.28 -30.81
CA ILE A 417 -36.34 -33.98 -31.74
C ILE A 417 -36.86 -32.55 -31.46
N ARG A 418 -37.39 -31.85 -32.48
CA ARG A 418 -37.99 -30.52 -32.34
C ARG A 418 -39.18 -30.36 -33.30
N LEU A 419 -40.32 -29.90 -32.80
CA LEU A 419 -41.57 -29.60 -33.55
C LEU A 419 -42.22 -30.88 -34.18
N GLN A 420 -43.53 -30.95 -34.46
CA GLN A 420 -44.61 -29.96 -34.38
C GLN A 420 -45.95 -30.70 -34.23
N VAL A 421 -46.88 -30.22 -33.38
CA VAL A 421 -48.27 -29.89 -33.80
C VAL A 421 -48.74 -28.73 -32.94
N GLN A 422 -49.18 -27.69 -33.64
CA GLN A 422 -49.66 -26.40 -33.16
C GLN A 422 -51.19 -26.42 -33.17
N GLN A 423 -51.86 -26.13 -32.06
CA GLN A 423 -53.27 -25.71 -32.08
C GLN A 423 -53.67 -24.98 -30.80
N GLN A 424 -54.44 -23.89 -31.00
CA GLN A 424 -54.96 -22.97 -29.98
C GLN A 424 -53.87 -22.21 -29.17
N GLU A 425 -54.03 -20.93 -28.84
CA GLU A 425 -55.11 -19.97 -29.13
C GLU A 425 -54.62 -18.85 -30.08
N GLY A 426 -55.56 -18.20 -30.77
CA GLY A 426 -55.26 -17.09 -31.67
C GLY A 426 -56.21 -15.92 -31.45
N SER A 427 -55.65 -14.71 -31.53
CA SER A 427 -56.28 -13.41 -31.81
C SER A 427 -57.82 -13.31 -31.70
N GLN A 428 -58.29 -12.43 -30.81
CA GLN A 428 -59.17 -11.36 -31.29
C GLN A 428 -59.14 -10.08 -30.46
N SER A 429 -59.22 -8.95 -31.17
CA SER A 429 -59.56 -7.63 -30.65
C SER A 429 -61.01 -7.33 -31.04
N SER A 430 -61.89 -7.04 -30.07
CA SER A 430 -63.09 -6.19 -30.21
C SER A 430 -63.94 -6.11 -28.94
N GLN A 431 -64.32 -4.86 -28.56
CA GLN A 431 -65.64 -4.43 -28.04
C GLN A 431 -66.16 -5.02 -26.69
N GLU A 432 -67.07 -4.45 -25.90
CA GLU A 432 -67.71 -3.11 -25.69
C GLU A 432 -68.39 -3.18 -24.28
N TRP A 433 -69.04 -2.20 -23.64
CA TRP A 433 -69.63 -0.88 -23.95
C TRP A 433 -69.05 0.19 -22.97
N ILE A 434 -69.57 1.38 -22.59
CA ILE A 434 -70.87 2.09 -22.63
C ILE A 434 -70.57 3.55 -23.02
N GLN A 435 -71.09 4.07 -24.14
CA GLN A 435 -72.33 4.88 -24.27
C GLN A 435 -72.33 6.20 -23.44
N ARG A 436 -72.63 7.39 -23.98
CA ARG A 436 -73.58 7.74 -25.07
C ARG A 436 -73.18 8.97 -25.92
N CYS A 437 -73.68 8.96 -27.17
CA CYS A 437 -74.18 10.09 -27.99
C CYS A 437 -73.35 11.38 -28.20
N PRO A 438 -72.86 11.65 -29.43
CA PRO A 438 -72.39 12.98 -29.85
C PRO A 438 -73.54 13.86 -30.41
N LEU A 439 -73.49 15.17 -30.16
CA LEU A 439 -74.40 16.16 -30.75
C LEU A 439 -73.74 16.89 -31.93
N LYS A 440 -74.49 17.09 -33.01
CA LYS A 440 -73.98 17.28 -34.38
C LYS A 440 -74.02 18.75 -34.81
N VAL A 441 -72.87 19.44 -34.78
CA VAL A 441 -72.71 20.81 -35.32
C VAL A 441 -71.53 20.87 -36.30
N LYS A 442 -71.70 21.59 -37.41
CA LYS A 442 -70.66 21.87 -38.42
C LYS A 442 -70.39 23.39 -38.51
N PRO A 443 -69.26 23.83 -39.12
CA PRO A 443 -68.51 24.96 -38.57
C PRO A 443 -68.82 26.34 -39.16
N SER A 444 -68.59 27.38 -38.36
CA SER A 444 -68.24 28.73 -38.80
C SER A 444 -66.73 28.94 -38.64
N LYS A 445 -66.03 29.31 -39.72
CA LYS A 445 -64.60 29.67 -39.69
C LYS A 445 -64.37 31.06 -39.06
N VAL A 446 -63.10 31.47 -39.01
CA VAL A 446 -62.58 32.84 -38.77
C VAL A 446 -62.34 33.25 -37.31
N LEU A 447 -63.19 32.94 -36.32
CA LEU A 447 -63.05 33.51 -34.95
C LEU A 447 -62.44 32.59 -33.88
N PHE A 448 -61.38 31.84 -34.19
CA PHE A 448 -60.62 31.07 -33.17
C PHE A 448 -59.09 31.16 -33.31
N ILE A 449 -58.59 31.39 -34.53
CA ILE A 449 -57.15 31.46 -34.83
C ILE A 449 -56.45 32.60 -34.07
N PHE A 450 -57.17 33.67 -33.70
CA PHE A 450 -56.61 34.82 -33.00
C PHE A 450 -56.47 34.67 -31.47
N ILE A 451 -57.06 33.64 -30.86
CA ILE A 451 -57.05 33.47 -29.38
C ILE A 451 -56.16 32.29 -28.96
N SER A 452 -56.06 31.23 -29.77
CA SER A 452 -55.10 30.13 -29.52
C SER A 452 -53.64 30.54 -29.64
N VAL A 453 -53.33 31.61 -30.39
CA VAL A 453 -51.96 32.11 -30.61
C VAL A 453 -51.44 32.96 -29.44
N LEU A 454 -52.32 33.55 -28.63
CA LEU A 454 -51.96 34.47 -27.53
C LEU A 454 -51.77 33.78 -26.16
N MET A 455 -52.11 32.50 -26.04
CA MET A 455 -51.94 31.71 -24.81
C MET A 455 -50.89 30.59 -24.94
N HIS A 456 -50.16 30.55 -26.04
CA HIS A 456 -48.96 29.71 -26.25
C HIS A 456 -47.79 30.57 -26.75
N ALA A 457 -47.55 31.69 -26.05
CA ALA A 457 -46.20 32.23 -25.98
C ALA A 457 -45.43 31.36 -24.95
N PRO A 458 -44.51 30.45 -25.37
CA PRO A 458 -43.46 30.04 -24.45
C PRO A 458 -42.72 31.31 -24.00
N CYS A 459 -42.27 31.35 -22.74
CA CYS A 459 -41.44 32.47 -22.28
C CYS A 459 -40.14 32.42 -23.08
N SER A 460 -40.04 33.27 -24.10
CA SER A 460 -39.06 33.08 -25.17
C SER A 460 -37.67 33.45 -24.69
N SER A 461 -36.83 32.43 -24.51
CA SER A 461 -35.40 32.54 -24.76
C SER A 461 -35.18 33.32 -26.07
N ILE A 462 -34.22 34.23 -26.07
CA ILE A 462 -33.94 35.05 -27.24
C ILE A 462 -33.20 34.16 -28.23
N MET A 463 -33.96 33.52 -29.13
CA MET A 463 -33.42 32.62 -30.13
C MET A 463 -32.48 33.39 -31.07
N GLN A 464 -31.20 33.01 -31.04
CA GLN A 464 -30.16 33.69 -31.80
C GLN A 464 -30.06 33.10 -33.21
N ASN A 465 -30.39 33.89 -34.22
CA ASN A 465 -30.19 33.51 -35.62
C ASN A 465 -28.77 33.88 -36.06
N CYS A 466 -28.04 32.90 -36.60
CA CYS A 466 -26.74 33.14 -37.22
C CYS A 466 -26.90 33.66 -38.66
N SER A 467 -26.04 34.59 -39.07
CA SER A 467 -26.00 35.11 -40.45
C SER A 467 -25.56 34.05 -41.48
N ARG A 468 -24.77 33.06 -41.03
CA ARG A 468 -24.21 31.93 -41.80
C ARG A 468 -23.97 30.74 -40.87
N PRO A 469 -23.93 29.50 -41.41
CA PRO A 469 -23.49 28.31 -40.68
C PRO A 469 -21.96 28.24 -40.59
N ASP A 470 -21.33 29.27 -40.02
CA ASP A 470 -19.88 29.33 -39.76
C ASP A 470 -19.59 29.70 -38.30
N THR A 471 -18.47 29.22 -37.77
CA THR A 471 -18.11 29.40 -36.34
C THR A 471 -18.01 30.87 -35.93
N PRO A 472 -17.46 31.79 -36.76
CA PRO A 472 -17.44 33.22 -36.44
C PRO A 472 -18.83 33.85 -36.30
N SER A 473 -19.80 33.51 -37.16
CA SER A 473 -21.18 34.04 -37.06
C SER A 473 -21.88 33.62 -35.77
N LEU A 474 -21.68 32.37 -35.32
CA LEU A 474 -22.21 31.90 -34.04
C LEU A 474 -21.54 32.60 -32.85
N LEU A 475 -20.23 32.88 -32.92
CA LEU A 475 -19.52 33.65 -31.89
C LEU A 475 -20.01 35.10 -31.80
N GLU A 476 -20.26 35.76 -32.94
CA GLU A 476 -20.81 37.13 -32.98
C GLU A 476 -22.22 37.17 -32.38
N ALA A 477 -23.08 36.20 -32.72
CA ALA A 477 -24.43 36.08 -32.17
C ALA A 477 -24.45 35.90 -30.64
N LEU A 478 -23.52 35.11 -30.08
CA LEU A 478 -23.39 34.85 -28.65
C LEU A 478 -22.74 36.00 -27.86
N GLN A 479 -21.99 36.89 -28.53
CA GLN A 479 -21.20 37.95 -27.89
C GLN A 479 -21.98 38.90 -26.96
N PRO A 480 -23.26 39.24 -27.19
CA PRO A 480 -24.07 40.01 -26.24
C PRO A 480 -24.29 39.28 -24.90
N VAL A 481 -24.41 37.95 -24.91
CA VAL A 481 -24.68 37.16 -23.69
C VAL A 481 -23.42 36.99 -22.84
N PHE A 482 -22.23 36.93 -23.45
CA PHE A 482 -20.98 36.91 -22.69
C PHE A 482 -20.73 38.19 -21.88
N LYS A 483 -21.41 39.30 -22.21
CA LYS A 483 -21.43 40.54 -21.40
C LYS A 483 -22.32 40.43 -20.16
N LEU A 484 -23.13 39.37 -20.06
CA LEU A 484 -24.02 39.05 -18.94
C LEU A 484 -23.48 37.91 -18.06
N ASN A 485 -22.22 37.50 -18.24
CA ASN A 485 -21.57 36.43 -17.47
C ASN A 485 -21.55 36.66 -15.94
N ALA A 486 -21.70 37.91 -15.49
CA ALA A 486 -21.75 38.27 -14.08
C ALA A 486 -23.12 38.05 -13.41
N ILE A 487 -24.20 37.79 -14.15
CA ILE A 487 -25.55 37.62 -13.60
C ILE A 487 -26.09 36.18 -13.80
N ARG A 488 -26.91 35.74 -12.85
CA ARG A 488 -27.54 34.40 -12.89
C ARG A 488 -28.40 34.26 -14.15
N PRO A 489 -28.23 33.20 -14.96
CA PRO A 489 -28.78 33.14 -16.31
C PRO A 489 -30.23 32.65 -16.36
N THR A 490 -31.12 33.47 -15.83
CA THR A 490 -32.57 33.22 -15.72
C THR A 490 -33.36 34.42 -16.24
N MET A 491 -34.35 34.19 -17.10
CA MET A 491 -35.30 35.22 -17.56
C MET A 491 -36.26 35.67 -16.46
N ASN A 492 -36.62 34.77 -15.55
CA ASN A 492 -37.43 35.08 -14.37
C ASN A 492 -36.56 34.99 -13.09
N MET A 493 -36.56 36.03 -12.26
CA MET A 493 -35.82 36.00 -10.98
C MET A 493 -36.46 35.07 -9.96
N SER A 494 -37.76 34.74 -10.09
CA SER A 494 -38.48 33.83 -9.19
C SER A 494 -38.28 32.34 -9.48
N THR A 495 -37.68 31.95 -10.62
CA THR A 495 -37.37 30.54 -10.90
C THR A 495 -36.00 30.18 -10.32
N PRO A 496 -35.82 29.02 -9.66
CA PRO A 496 -34.51 28.55 -9.22
C PRO A 496 -33.68 28.05 -10.39
N THR A 497 -32.36 28.25 -10.34
CA THR A 497 -31.43 27.60 -11.28
C THR A 497 -31.14 26.18 -10.79
N ASN A 498 -31.50 25.18 -11.59
CA ASN A 498 -31.21 23.78 -11.29
C ASN A 498 -29.78 23.44 -11.72
N VAL A 499 -28.93 23.09 -10.77
CA VAL A 499 -27.56 22.60 -10.97
C VAL A 499 -27.54 21.09 -10.69
N SER A 500 -27.26 20.29 -11.71
CA SER A 500 -27.01 18.85 -11.54
C SER A 500 -25.52 18.64 -11.29
N ILE A 501 -25.16 17.95 -10.21
CA ILE A 501 -23.78 17.63 -9.85
C ILE A 501 -23.53 16.13 -9.88
N GLY A 502 -22.39 15.74 -10.42
CA GLY A 502 -21.77 14.43 -10.23
C GLY A 502 -20.29 14.58 -9.90
N PHE A 503 -19.67 13.50 -9.44
CA PHE A 503 -18.21 13.38 -9.47
C PHE A 503 -17.80 11.93 -9.64
N VAL A 504 -16.57 11.70 -10.06
CA VAL A 504 -15.90 10.40 -10.07
C VAL A 504 -14.65 10.50 -9.20
N LEU A 505 -14.54 9.64 -8.19
CA LEU A 505 -13.30 9.48 -7.41
C LEU A 505 -12.25 8.74 -8.26
N PHE A 506 -11.18 9.44 -8.63
CA PHE A 506 -10.08 8.94 -9.46
C PHE A 506 -8.94 8.37 -8.62
N GLY A 507 -8.72 8.87 -7.40
CA GLY A 507 -7.69 8.36 -6.52
C GLY A 507 -7.83 8.83 -5.08
N ILE A 508 -7.49 7.95 -4.14
CA ILE A 508 -7.25 8.30 -2.74
C ILE A 508 -5.74 8.52 -2.61
N LEU A 509 -5.32 9.74 -2.25
CA LEU A 509 -3.91 10.11 -2.11
C LEU A 509 -3.37 9.80 -0.71
N GLY A 510 -4.26 9.66 0.27
CA GLY A 510 -3.93 9.24 1.63
C GLY A 510 -4.80 9.92 2.69
N LEU A 511 -4.66 9.46 3.92
CA LEU A 511 -5.16 10.16 5.11
C LEU A 511 -3.99 10.82 5.85
N ASP A 512 -4.34 11.74 6.74
CA ASP A 512 -3.44 12.38 7.69
C ASP A 512 -4.13 12.34 9.05
N GLU A 513 -3.86 11.29 9.84
CA GLU A 513 -4.54 11.03 11.12
C GLU A 513 -4.25 12.14 12.14
N LYS A 514 -3.06 12.75 12.05
CA LYS A 514 -2.62 13.82 12.94
C LYS A 514 -3.27 15.17 12.58
N ALA A 515 -3.42 15.47 11.29
CA ALA A 515 -4.14 16.67 10.84
C ALA A 515 -5.68 16.49 10.83
N GLN A 516 -6.19 15.25 10.87
CA GLN A 516 -7.60 14.89 10.67
C GLN A 516 -8.10 15.30 9.27
N VAL A 517 -7.34 14.90 8.23
CA VAL A 517 -7.58 15.27 6.83
C VAL A 517 -7.57 14.04 5.91
N LEU A 518 -8.53 13.98 4.99
CA LEU A 518 -8.58 13.05 3.86
C LEU A 518 -8.13 13.77 2.58
N LYS A 519 -7.18 13.20 1.85
CA LYS A 519 -6.60 13.74 0.62
C LYS A 519 -7.01 12.84 -0.56
N MET A 520 -7.72 13.38 -1.54
CA MET A 520 -8.23 12.64 -2.69
C MET A 520 -8.19 13.47 -3.98
N TYR A 521 -8.42 12.82 -5.11
CA TYR A 521 -8.58 13.46 -6.41
C TYR A 521 -9.88 13.01 -7.07
N ILE A 522 -10.74 13.97 -7.40
CA ILE A 522 -12.03 13.73 -8.06
C ILE A 522 -12.09 14.47 -9.40
N TRP A 523 -12.84 13.93 -10.34
CA TRP A 523 -13.36 14.67 -11.49
C TRP A 523 -14.78 15.14 -11.14
N GLN A 524 -15.04 16.44 -11.12
CA GLN A 524 -16.37 17.00 -10.85
C GLN A 524 -17.07 17.34 -12.16
N ASP A 525 -18.33 16.93 -12.29
CA ASP A 525 -19.22 17.30 -13.38
C ASP A 525 -20.34 18.20 -12.86
N MET A 526 -20.53 19.36 -13.48
CA MET A 526 -21.64 20.27 -13.21
C MET A 526 -22.43 20.56 -14.48
N ARG A 527 -23.76 20.53 -14.37
CA ARG A 527 -24.67 20.83 -15.48
C ARG A 527 -25.80 21.77 -15.05
N TRP A 528 -25.93 22.91 -15.70
CA TRP A 528 -27.02 23.87 -15.49
C TRP A 528 -27.60 24.33 -16.84
N ARG A 529 -28.69 25.10 -16.81
CA ARG A 529 -29.23 25.77 -18.00
C ARG A 529 -28.95 27.28 -17.92
N ASN A 530 -28.60 27.86 -19.06
CA ASN A 530 -28.45 29.29 -19.29
C ASN A 530 -29.61 29.76 -20.16
N GLU A 531 -30.60 30.43 -19.57
CA GLU A 531 -31.83 30.84 -20.29
C GLU A 531 -31.60 32.01 -21.28
N PHE A 532 -30.44 32.66 -21.24
CA PHE A 532 -30.08 33.74 -22.19
C PHE A 532 -29.55 33.21 -23.53
N VAL A 533 -29.28 31.90 -23.66
CA VAL A 533 -28.80 31.30 -24.90
C VAL A 533 -29.74 30.20 -25.37
N GLU A 534 -30.29 30.38 -26.56
CA GLU A 534 -30.89 29.32 -27.37
C GLU A 534 -30.64 29.65 -28.85
N TRP A 535 -30.24 28.69 -29.67
CA TRP A 535 -29.99 28.90 -31.11
C TRP A 535 -30.40 27.67 -31.94
N ASP A 536 -30.69 27.89 -33.22
CA ASP A 536 -31.06 26.82 -34.15
C ASP A 536 -29.81 26.11 -34.73
N PRO A 537 -29.62 24.80 -34.49
CA PRO A 537 -28.50 24.04 -35.04
C PRO A 537 -28.45 24.01 -36.57
N GLU A 538 -29.60 24.08 -37.26
CA GLU A 538 -29.64 24.03 -38.74
C GLU A 538 -29.19 25.35 -39.36
N GLN A 539 -29.51 26.49 -38.74
CA GLN A 539 -29.07 27.82 -39.19
C GLN A 539 -27.61 28.12 -38.83
N CYS A 540 -27.17 27.71 -37.64
CA CYS A 540 -25.82 27.98 -37.13
C CYS A 540 -24.80 26.87 -37.43
N GLY A 541 -25.20 25.74 -38.03
CA GLY A 541 -24.32 24.65 -38.44
C GLY A 541 -23.79 23.74 -37.32
N SER A 542 -24.18 23.95 -36.06
CA SER A 542 -23.81 23.08 -34.95
C SER A 542 -24.82 23.10 -33.80
N SER A 543 -25.01 21.95 -33.14
CA SER A 543 -25.83 21.79 -31.95
C SER A 543 -25.12 22.12 -30.63
N ALA A 544 -23.80 22.33 -30.65
CA ALA A 544 -22.98 22.65 -29.47
C ALA A 544 -21.70 23.43 -29.84
N ILE A 545 -21.14 24.14 -28.86
CA ILE A 545 -19.88 24.89 -28.99
C ILE A 545 -19.12 24.91 -27.64
N THR A 546 -17.79 24.88 -27.69
CA THR A 546 -16.92 25.01 -26.53
C THR A 546 -16.52 26.47 -26.30
N ILE A 547 -16.73 26.98 -25.09
CA ILE A 547 -16.53 28.40 -24.75
C ILE A 547 -15.63 28.51 -23.51
N PRO A 548 -14.74 29.52 -23.39
CA PRO A 548 -13.91 29.68 -22.21
C PRO A 548 -14.78 29.91 -20.97
N ARG A 549 -14.52 29.18 -19.89
CA ARG A 549 -15.31 29.18 -18.64
C ARG A 549 -15.54 30.59 -18.04
N LYS A 550 -14.64 31.53 -18.34
CA LYS A 550 -14.68 32.94 -17.90
C LYS A 550 -15.71 33.81 -18.63
N LEU A 551 -16.25 33.36 -19.76
CA LEU A 551 -17.30 34.06 -20.53
C LEU A 551 -18.72 33.59 -20.17
N LEU A 552 -18.85 32.63 -19.26
CA LEU A 552 -20.12 32.10 -18.78
C LEU A 552 -20.33 32.46 -17.30
N TRP A 553 -21.59 32.54 -16.88
CA TRP A 553 -21.92 32.47 -15.46
C TRP A 553 -21.75 31.02 -15.00
N VAL A 554 -21.07 30.83 -13.87
CA VAL A 554 -20.78 29.53 -13.25
C VAL A 554 -21.33 29.56 -11.81
N PRO A 555 -22.05 28.52 -11.35
CA PRO A 555 -22.57 28.48 -9.99
C PRO A 555 -21.45 28.36 -8.94
N ASP A 556 -21.65 28.97 -7.78
CA ASP A 556 -20.71 29.02 -6.65
C ASP A 556 -20.76 27.77 -5.77
N VAL A 557 -20.70 26.59 -6.40
CA VAL A 557 -20.71 25.30 -5.69
C VAL A 557 -19.35 25.07 -5.03
N VAL A 558 -19.36 24.83 -3.72
CA VAL A 558 -18.18 24.55 -2.90
C VAL A 558 -18.37 23.26 -2.09
N ILE A 559 -17.28 22.75 -1.50
CA ILE A 559 -17.27 21.64 -0.54
C ILE A 559 -16.99 22.25 0.83
N ASN A 560 -17.91 22.12 1.80
CA ASN A 560 -17.77 22.75 3.12
C ASN A 560 -16.52 22.28 3.89
N GLU A 561 -16.13 21.01 3.74
CA GLU A 561 -15.00 20.41 4.46
C GLU A 561 -13.62 20.77 3.88
N PHE A 562 -13.55 21.48 2.74
CA PHE A 562 -12.31 21.71 1.96
C PHE A 562 -11.40 22.77 2.61
N MET A 563 -10.16 22.40 2.92
CA MET A 563 -9.23 23.21 3.74
C MET A 563 -8.18 23.99 2.94
N GLU A 564 -7.94 23.62 1.69
CA GLU A 564 -6.90 24.21 0.83
C GLU A 564 -7.49 24.71 -0.50
N LYS A 565 -6.68 25.40 -1.32
CA LYS A 565 -7.08 25.71 -2.71
C LYS A 565 -7.04 24.43 -3.57
N ASN A 566 -7.83 24.39 -4.65
CA ASN A 566 -7.62 23.35 -5.67
C ASN A 566 -6.23 23.52 -6.31
N SER A 567 -5.42 22.46 -6.28
CA SER A 567 -4.11 22.40 -6.96
C SER A 567 -4.15 21.62 -8.28
N ALA A 568 -5.27 20.98 -8.62
CA ALA A 568 -5.42 20.21 -9.86
C ALA A 568 -5.35 21.11 -11.12
N PRO A 569 -5.06 20.53 -12.30
CA PRO A 569 -4.94 21.28 -13.56
C PRO A 569 -6.20 22.10 -13.91
N PHE A 570 -6.00 23.36 -14.28
CA PHE A 570 -7.09 24.26 -14.67
C PHE A 570 -7.61 23.96 -16.08
N VAL A 571 -8.85 23.46 -16.18
CA VAL A 571 -9.58 23.28 -17.45
C VAL A 571 -10.15 24.64 -17.89
N PRO A 572 -9.81 25.16 -19.09
CA PRO A 572 -10.15 26.53 -19.48
C PRO A 572 -11.50 26.71 -20.18
N TYR A 573 -12.12 25.63 -20.68
CA TYR A 573 -13.34 25.64 -21.49
C TYR A 573 -14.47 24.83 -20.84
N SER A 574 -15.71 25.15 -21.19
CA SER A 574 -16.93 24.40 -20.85
C SER A 574 -17.76 24.17 -22.12
N TYR A 575 -18.60 23.13 -22.15
CA TYR A 575 -19.53 22.88 -23.27
C TYR A 575 -20.81 23.70 -23.11
N LEU A 576 -21.25 24.35 -24.18
CA LEU A 576 -22.57 24.96 -24.30
C LEU A 576 -23.35 24.29 -25.43
N TYR A 577 -24.58 23.87 -25.13
CA TYR A 577 -25.50 23.25 -26.08
C TYR A 577 -26.53 24.27 -26.58
N SER A 578 -27.01 24.05 -27.80
CA SER A 578 -27.99 24.88 -28.53
C SER A 578 -29.29 25.17 -27.77
N ASN A 579 -29.68 24.29 -26.85
CA ASN A 579 -30.86 24.41 -25.97
C ASN A 579 -30.57 25.15 -24.64
N GLY A 580 -29.38 25.77 -24.51
CA GLY A 580 -28.93 26.54 -23.36
C GLY A 580 -28.30 25.71 -22.22
N PHE A 581 -28.21 24.37 -22.33
CA PHE A 581 -27.51 23.60 -21.29
C PHE A 581 -25.99 23.83 -21.35
N VAL A 582 -25.39 24.03 -20.17
CA VAL A 582 -23.93 24.07 -19.98
C VAL A 582 -23.48 22.79 -19.30
N LEU A 583 -22.38 22.21 -19.77
CA LEU A 583 -21.63 21.14 -19.10
C LEU A 583 -20.22 21.65 -18.78
N ASP A 584 -19.90 21.69 -17.50
CA ASP A 584 -18.61 22.12 -16.97
C ASP A 584 -18.02 20.96 -16.16
N SER A 585 -16.95 20.39 -16.68
CA SER A 585 -16.24 19.25 -16.10
C SER A 585 -14.83 19.70 -15.74
N HIS A 586 -14.37 19.47 -14.51
CA HIS A 586 -12.99 19.78 -14.11
C HIS A 586 -12.48 18.91 -12.96
N PRO A 587 -11.16 18.65 -12.88
CA PRO A 587 -10.58 17.93 -11.76
C PRO A 587 -10.50 18.81 -10.49
N ILE A 588 -10.57 18.17 -9.32
CA ILE A 588 -10.28 18.77 -8.02
C ILE A 588 -9.42 17.84 -7.20
N ARG A 589 -8.28 18.34 -6.70
CA ARG A 589 -7.57 17.72 -5.58
C ARG A 589 -8.26 18.19 -4.30
N VAL A 590 -9.08 17.32 -3.71
CA VAL A 590 -9.85 17.63 -2.50
C VAL A 590 -9.03 17.26 -1.27
N ILE A 591 -8.86 18.24 -0.39
CA ILE A 591 -8.15 18.14 0.89
C ILE A 591 -9.18 18.48 1.97
N SER A 592 -9.95 17.47 2.37
CA SER A 592 -11.15 17.63 3.21
C SER A 592 -10.87 17.27 4.66
N SER A 593 -11.27 18.13 5.59
CA SER A 593 -11.34 17.77 7.01
C SER A 593 -12.24 16.56 7.23
N CYS A 594 -11.79 15.60 8.03
CA CYS A 594 -12.55 14.41 8.37
C CYS A 594 -12.22 13.94 9.79
N ARG A 595 -13.23 13.56 10.56
CA ARG A 595 -13.05 12.98 11.90
C ARG A 595 -12.76 11.49 11.74
N LEU A 596 -11.56 11.07 12.15
CA LEU A 596 -11.06 9.72 11.96
C LEU A 596 -11.06 8.96 13.29
N ASP A 597 -11.53 7.71 13.28
CA ASP A 597 -11.47 6.81 14.43
C ASP A 597 -10.35 5.78 14.23
N ILE A 598 -9.29 5.89 15.02
CA ILE A 598 -8.11 5.01 14.94
C ILE A 598 -8.11 3.92 16.00
N TYR A 599 -9.23 3.67 16.69
CA TYR A 599 -9.30 2.71 17.80
C TYR A 599 -8.91 1.27 17.37
N THR A 600 -9.36 0.81 16.19
CA THR A 600 -9.07 -0.52 15.64
C THR A 600 -7.84 -0.57 14.72
N PHE A 601 -7.04 0.50 14.65
CA PHE A 601 -5.83 0.55 13.83
C PHE A 601 -4.93 -0.69 14.08
N PRO A 602 -4.42 -1.36 13.03
CA PRO A 602 -4.42 -0.96 11.60
C PRO A 602 -5.60 -1.48 10.75
N PHE A 603 -6.65 -2.02 11.37
CA PHE A 603 -7.84 -2.58 10.69
C PHE A 603 -9.00 -1.59 10.61
N ASP A 604 -8.69 -0.30 10.48
CA ASP A 604 -9.67 0.78 10.57
C ASP A 604 -10.42 1.03 9.24
N VAL A 605 -11.70 1.38 9.40
CA VAL A 605 -12.62 1.79 8.33
C VAL A 605 -13.11 3.20 8.64
N GLN A 606 -12.79 4.15 7.76
CA GLN A 606 -13.06 5.57 7.93
C GLN A 606 -14.25 5.97 7.04
N ASN A 607 -15.10 6.88 7.52
CA ASN A 607 -16.29 7.34 6.80
C ASN A 607 -16.37 8.86 6.79
N CYS A 608 -15.87 9.49 5.72
CA CYS A 608 -15.69 10.94 5.62
C CYS A 608 -16.81 11.60 4.81
N SER A 609 -17.26 12.77 5.24
CA SER A 609 -18.26 13.55 4.49
C SER A 609 -17.62 14.49 3.48
N LEU A 610 -18.29 14.65 2.33
CA LEU A 610 -18.09 15.71 1.35
C LEU A 610 -19.43 16.38 1.11
N SER A 611 -19.57 17.61 1.59
CA SER A 611 -20.83 18.35 1.63
C SER A 611 -20.83 19.47 0.60
N PHE A 612 -21.45 19.21 -0.55
CA PHE A 612 -21.59 20.18 -1.63
C PHE A 612 -22.76 21.12 -1.37
N ASN A 613 -22.50 22.42 -1.38
CA ASN A 613 -23.52 23.47 -1.31
C ASN A 613 -23.15 24.67 -2.20
N SER A 614 -24.10 25.58 -2.40
CA SER A 614 -23.77 26.95 -2.83
C SER A 614 -23.36 27.76 -1.60
N TYR A 615 -22.30 28.56 -1.72
CA TYR A 615 -21.79 29.37 -0.61
C TYR A 615 -22.71 30.57 -0.31
N LEU A 616 -23.27 31.20 -1.35
CA LEU A 616 -24.12 32.38 -1.26
C LEU A 616 -25.61 32.09 -1.47
N HIS A 617 -25.97 31.24 -2.43
CA HIS A 617 -27.36 31.09 -2.87
C HIS A 617 -28.16 30.11 -2.01
N ARG A 618 -29.37 30.53 -1.62
CA ARG A 618 -30.35 29.71 -0.89
C ARG A 618 -31.14 28.81 -1.87
N LYS A 619 -31.86 27.82 -1.33
CA LYS A 619 -32.69 26.83 -2.08
C LYS A 619 -33.78 27.47 -2.97
N ALA A 620 -34.18 28.70 -2.68
CA ALA A 620 -35.13 29.46 -3.53
C ALA A 620 -34.51 29.95 -4.85
N VAL A 621 -33.18 30.15 -4.89
CA VAL A 621 -32.46 30.74 -6.02
C VAL A 621 -31.62 29.71 -6.78
N LEU A 622 -31.07 28.72 -6.07
CA LEU A 622 -30.27 27.63 -6.65
C LEU A 622 -30.70 26.32 -6.01
N GLN A 623 -31.02 25.32 -6.83
CA GLN A 623 -31.38 23.97 -6.39
C GLN A 623 -30.38 22.97 -6.96
N MET A 624 -29.92 22.05 -6.13
CA MET A 624 -28.94 21.04 -6.51
C MET A 624 -29.58 19.67 -6.63
N ASN A 625 -29.30 18.97 -7.72
CA ASN A 625 -29.72 17.60 -7.98
C ASN A 625 -28.48 16.73 -8.26
N ILE A 626 -28.58 15.42 -8.05
CA ILE A 626 -27.49 14.49 -8.42
C ILE A 626 -27.67 14.10 -9.89
N PHE A 627 -26.58 14.06 -10.66
CA PHE A 627 -26.62 13.79 -12.10
C PHE A 627 -26.81 12.29 -12.45
N THR A 628 -26.24 11.39 -11.65
CA THR A 628 -26.22 9.92 -11.84
C THR A 628 -26.58 9.19 -10.54
N SER A 629 -26.81 7.87 -10.59
CA SER A 629 -27.04 7.10 -9.35
C SER A 629 -25.74 6.91 -8.54
N VAL A 630 -25.86 6.64 -7.24
CA VAL A 630 -24.70 6.46 -6.36
C VAL A 630 -23.95 5.18 -6.71
N GLU A 631 -24.66 4.10 -7.03
CA GLU A 631 -24.10 2.86 -7.58
C GLU A 631 -23.32 3.09 -8.88
N ASP A 632 -23.82 3.90 -9.81
CA ASP A 632 -23.10 4.22 -11.05
C ASP A 632 -21.80 4.99 -10.76
N ILE A 633 -21.87 6.00 -9.89
CA ILE A 633 -20.68 6.75 -9.44
C ILE A 633 -19.67 5.81 -8.78
N LEU A 634 -20.11 4.93 -7.87
CA LEU A 634 -19.24 3.99 -7.17
C LEU A 634 -18.59 2.97 -8.13
N ASN A 635 -19.34 2.47 -9.10
CA ASN A 635 -18.85 1.53 -10.12
C ASN A 635 -17.88 2.21 -11.09
N GLN A 636 -18.18 3.44 -11.53
CA GLN A 636 -17.30 4.23 -12.38
C GLN A 636 -16.00 4.59 -11.65
N SER A 637 -16.07 5.04 -10.39
CA SER A 637 -14.90 5.27 -9.54
C SER A 637 -14.06 4.00 -9.38
N LYS A 638 -14.65 2.85 -9.04
CA LYS A 638 -13.91 1.58 -8.92
C LYS A 638 -13.30 1.08 -10.23
N LYS A 639 -13.84 1.49 -11.40
CA LYS A 639 -13.27 1.18 -12.72
C LYS A 639 -12.13 2.13 -13.10
N VAL A 640 -12.22 3.40 -12.72
CA VAL A 640 -11.28 4.47 -13.11
C VAL A 640 -10.11 4.61 -12.11
N MET A 641 -10.29 4.20 -10.85
CA MET A 641 -9.31 4.41 -9.78
C MET A 641 -7.99 3.68 -10.04
N THR A 642 -6.95 4.45 -10.37
CA THR A 642 -5.61 3.92 -10.70
C THR A 642 -4.76 3.61 -9.47
N THR A 643 -5.00 4.28 -8.35
CA THR A 643 -4.18 4.15 -7.13
C THR A 643 -4.60 2.95 -6.28
N MET A 644 -3.79 1.88 -6.32
CA MET A 644 -3.85 0.73 -5.40
C MET A 644 -2.99 0.97 -4.13
N GLY A 645 -3.10 2.16 -3.53
CA GLY A 645 -2.30 2.60 -2.39
C GLY A 645 -2.65 1.90 -1.07
N GLU A 646 -2.35 2.55 0.05
CA GLU A 646 -2.67 2.06 1.40
C GLU A 646 -4.19 1.87 1.64
N TRP A 647 -5.02 2.65 0.93
CA TRP A 647 -6.46 2.79 1.17
C TRP A 647 -7.32 2.17 0.06
N GLU A 648 -8.47 1.64 0.44
CA GLU A 648 -9.44 0.99 -0.45
C GLU A 648 -10.82 1.63 -0.32
N LEU A 649 -11.44 2.00 -1.45
CA LEU A 649 -12.82 2.48 -1.50
C LEU A 649 -13.80 1.32 -1.32
N ILE A 650 -14.42 1.20 -0.15
CA ILE A 650 -15.51 0.22 0.08
C ILE A 650 -16.78 0.69 -0.63
N GLY A 651 -17.21 1.92 -0.34
CA GLY A 651 -18.55 2.37 -0.69
C GLY A 651 -18.70 3.89 -0.66
N LEU A 652 -19.82 4.34 -1.24
CA LEU A 652 -20.26 5.72 -1.29
C LEU A 652 -21.75 5.72 -0.95
N THR A 653 -22.20 6.65 -0.11
CA THR A 653 -23.64 6.92 0.10
C THR A 653 -23.89 8.41 0.01
N VAL A 654 -25.15 8.82 -0.22
CA VAL A 654 -25.52 10.23 -0.37
C VAL A 654 -26.76 10.58 0.45
N GLN A 655 -26.80 11.81 0.97
CA GLN A 655 -27.95 12.39 1.64
C GLN A 655 -28.13 13.83 1.15
N THR A 656 -29.30 14.14 0.59
CA THR A 656 -29.70 15.53 0.33
C THR A 656 -30.31 16.10 1.60
N ILE A 657 -29.64 17.10 2.18
CA ILE A 657 -30.02 17.74 3.43
C ILE A 657 -30.53 19.15 3.11
N THR A 658 -31.57 19.60 3.82
CA THR A 658 -32.01 20.99 3.79
C THR A 658 -31.98 21.57 5.19
N GLN A 659 -31.10 22.54 5.41
CA GLN A 659 -30.89 23.17 6.71
C GLN A 659 -31.54 24.58 6.73
N PRO A 660 -32.16 25.00 7.85
CA PRO A 660 -32.66 26.37 7.99
C PRO A 660 -31.50 27.36 8.10
N ALA A 661 -31.62 28.50 7.40
CA ALA A 661 -30.56 29.49 7.23
C ALA A 661 -30.75 30.77 8.06
N GLY A 662 -31.81 30.81 8.90
CA GLY A 662 -32.39 32.03 9.45
C GLY A 662 -33.56 32.53 8.59
N ASP A 663 -34.42 33.38 9.16
CA ASP A 663 -35.49 34.15 8.49
C ASP A 663 -36.33 33.39 7.44
N ASP A 664 -36.78 32.19 7.82
CA ASP A 664 -37.61 31.26 7.01
C ASP A 664 -36.95 30.75 5.71
N GLU A 665 -35.67 31.08 5.48
CA GLU A 665 -34.90 30.60 4.34
C GLU A 665 -34.30 29.21 4.58
N LEU A 666 -34.23 28.40 3.51
CA LEU A 666 -33.60 27.08 3.51
C LEU A 666 -32.35 27.09 2.64
N TYR A 667 -31.27 26.51 3.15
CA TYR A 667 -30.18 25.98 2.32
C TYR A 667 -30.53 24.57 1.82
N GLN A 668 -29.90 24.19 0.72
CA GLN A 668 -29.81 22.81 0.27
C GLN A 668 -28.33 22.40 0.26
N GLU A 669 -28.07 21.15 0.60
CA GLU A 669 -26.75 20.54 0.72
C GLU A 669 -26.83 19.11 0.19
N ILE A 670 -25.85 18.67 -0.58
CA ILE A 670 -25.70 17.27 -0.99
C ILE A 670 -24.46 16.71 -0.32
N ARG A 671 -24.68 15.91 0.73
CA ARG A 671 -23.61 15.29 1.50
C ARG A 671 -23.38 13.86 1.03
N PHE A 672 -22.21 13.63 0.47
CA PHE A 672 -21.71 12.28 0.19
C PHE A 672 -20.91 11.78 1.39
N PHE A 673 -21.02 10.48 1.70
CA PHE A 673 -20.18 9.81 2.68
C PHE A 673 -19.31 8.78 1.96
N VAL A 674 -17.99 9.02 1.97
CA VAL A 674 -16.97 8.20 1.33
C VAL A 674 -16.42 7.23 2.37
N THR A 675 -16.67 5.94 2.20
CA THR A 675 -16.23 4.90 3.14
C THR A 675 -14.98 4.18 2.61
N VAL A 676 -13.87 4.30 3.34
CA VAL A 676 -12.54 3.78 2.97
C VAL A 676 -11.97 2.86 4.04
N ARG A 677 -11.13 1.90 3.65
CA ARG A 677 -10.49 0.91 4.53
C ARG A 677 -8.97 0.88 4.35
N ARG A 678 -8.23 0.75 5.46
CA ARG A 678 -6.77 0.59 5.43
C ARG A 678 -6.38 -0.86 5.08
N ARG A 679 -5.31 -1.03 4.31
CA ARG A 679 -4.71 -2.33 3.98
C ARG A 679 -3.65 -2.72 5.02
N ALA A 680 -4.12 -3.27 6.15
CA ALA A 680 -3.36 -3.56 7.37
C ALA A 680 -2.06 -4.39 7.25
N THR A 681 -1.86 -5.14 6.15
CA THR A 681 -0.87 -6.24 6.03
C THR A 681 0.55 -5.85 6.46
N LEU A 682 1.04 -4.68 6.06
CA LEU A 682 2.41 -4.25 6.38
C LEU A 682 2.60 -3.88 7.86
N TYR A 683 1.58 -3.34 8.52
CA TYR A 683 1.61 -3.08 9.96
C TYR A 683 1.64 -4.38 10.77
N VAL A 684 0.96 -5.44 10.30
CA VAL A 684 1.05 -6.77 10.92
C VAL A 684 2.47 -7.32 10.81
N VAL A 685 3.11 -7.20 9.64
CA VAL A 685 4.46 -7.72 9.39
C VAL A 685 5.54 -6.91 10.14
N ASN A 686 5.52 -5.59 10.07
CA ASN A 686 6.61 -4.75 10.61
C ASN A 686 6.47 -4.47 12.11
N LEU A 687 5.26 -4.49 12.68
CA LEU A 687 5.02 -4.13 14.09
C LEU A 687 4.52 -5.30 14.94
N LEU A 688 3.52 -6.08 14.49
CA LEU A 688 3.01 -7.18 15.32
C LEU A 688 4.01 -8.34 15.40
N ILE A 689 4.50 -8.85 14.27
CA ILE A 689 5.36 -10.05 14.24
C ILE A 689 6.64 -9.90 15.11
N PRO A 690 7.42 -8.79 15.04
CA PRO A 690 8.57 -8.59 15.92
C PRO A 690 8.20 -8.54 17.41
N SER A 691 7.07 -7.89 17.74
CA SER A 691 6.55 -7.86 19.12
C SER A 691 6.24 -9.27 19.63
N CYS A 692 5.57 -10.10 18.81
CA CYS A 692 5.25 -11.49 19.13
C CYS A 692 6.51 -12.33 19.38
N PHE A 693 7.55 -12.14 18.56
CA PHE A 693 8.83 -12.84 18.75
C PHE A 693 9.53 -12.41 20.05
N LEU A 694 9.61 -11.11 20.36
CA LEU A 694 10.27 -10.64 21.59
C LEU A 694 9.54 -11.11 22.86
N ILE A 695 8.20 -11.14 22.86
CA ILE A 695 7.40 -11.73 23.95
C ILE A 695 7.66 -13.23 24.08
N THR A 696 7.76 -13.95 22.96
CA THR A 696 8.08 -15.40 22.96
C THR A 696 9.47 -15.65 23.52
N VAL A 697 10.45 -14.80 23.22
CA VAL A 697 11.81 -14.92 23.77
C VAL A 697 11.84 -14.65 25.28
N ASP A 698 11.09 -13.67 25.79
CA ASP A 698 10.99 -13.46 27.25
C ASP A 698 10.32 -14.66 27.93
N LEU A 699 9.26 -15.23 27.35
CA LEU A 699 8.64 -16.44 27.86
C LEU A 699 9.63 -17.61 27.96
N PHE A 700 10.44 -17.85 26.92
CA PHE A 700 11.45 -18.93 26.96
C PHE A 700 12.64 -18.62 27.90
N SER A 701 12.87 -17.36 28.28
CA SER A 701 13.91 -17.01 29.28
C SER A 701 13.68 -17.67 30.65
N PHE A 702 12.44 -18.05 30.98
CA PHE A 702 12.09 -18.80 32.18
C PHE A 702 12.63 -20.24 32.18
N LEU A 703 13.04 -20.76 31.02
CA LEU A 703 13.69 -22.07 30.93
C LEU A 703 15.20 -22.02 31.23
N LEU A 704 15.78 -20.83 31.44
CA LEU A 704 17.20 -20.69 31.81
C LEU A 704 17.40 -20.91 33.32
N PRO A 705 18.25 -21.86 33.75
CA PRO A 705 18.48 -22.15 35.17
C PRO A 705 19.15 -20.95 35.89
N PRO A 706 18.51 -20.36 36.91
CA PRO A 706 18.96 -19.10 37.53
C PRO A 706 20.21 -19.23 38.40
N GLN A 707 20.76 -20.43 38.57
CA GLN A 707 22.01 -20.67 39.32
C GLN A 707 23.27 -20.65 38.45
N THR A 708 23.14 -20.82 37.13
CA THR A 708 24.29 -20.98 36.22
C THR A 708 24.30 -20.01 35.04
N VAL A 709 23.23 -19.23 34.84
CA VAL A 709 23.10 -18.23 33.77
C VAL A 709 22.46 -16.97 34.35
N ASP A 710 22.98 -15.78 34.01
CA ASP A 710 22.39 -14.51 34.44
C ASP A 710 21.10 -14.19 33.65
N ARG A 711 19.99 -14.77 34.11
CA ARG A 711 18.64 -14.52 33.58
C ARG A 711 18.18 -13.07 33.80
N SER A 712 18.75 -12.35 34.78
CA SER A 712 18.50 -10.92 35.00
C SER A 712 19.11 -10.08 33.88
N LEU A 713 20.39 -10.29 33.54
CA LEU A 713 21.06 -9.63 32.42
C LEU A 713 20.34 -9.90 31.09
N PHE A 714 19.95 -11.16 30.84
CA PHE A 714 19.17 -11.55 29.65
C PHE A 714 17.87 -10.73 29.52
N LYS A 715 17.08 -10.65 30.60
CA LYS A 715 15.82 -9.88 30.61
C LYS A 715 16.02 -8.37 30.50
N MET A 716 17.08 -7.82 31.11
CA MET A 716 17.44 -6.41 30.97
C MET A 716 17.77 -6.04 29.51
N THR A 717 18.55 -6.87 28.81
CA THR A 717 18.84 -6.67 27.37
C THR A 717 17.59 -6.78 26.51
N LEU A 718 16.68 -7.71 26.83
CA LEU A 718 15.39 -7.86 26.14
C LEU A 718 14.50 -6.62 26.30
N ILE A 719 14.36 -6.11 27.52
CA ILE A 719 13.57 -4.91 27.83
C ILE A 719 14.16 -3.68 27.16
N LEU A 720 15.49 -3.52 27.17
CA LEU A 720 16.15 -2.45 26.43
C LEU A 720 15.81 -2.51 24.94
N GLY A 721 15.85 -3.71 24.34
CA GLY A 721 15.46 -3.89 22.95
C GLY A 721 14.00 -3.55 22.65
N TYR A 722 13.09 -4.01 23.49
CA TYR A 722 11.67 -3.73 23.33
C TYR A 722 11.34 -2.24 23.54
N THR A 723 12.00 -1.55 24.48
CA THR A 723 11.81 -0.09 24.65
C THR A 723 12.37 0.73 23.48
N VAL A 724 13.51 0.33 22.88
CA VAL A 724 14.01 0.97 21.65
C VAL A 724 13.08 0.72 20.46
N PHE A 725 12.53 -0.49 20.33
CA PHE A 725 11.49 -0.79 19.34
C PHE A 725 10.26 0.11 19.52
N LEU A 726 9.72 0.25 20.73
CA LEU A 726 8.58 1.12 21.01
C LEU A 726 8.85 2.60 20.72
N LEU A 727 10.05 3.09 21.04
CA LEU A 727 10.43 4.49 20.79
C LEU A 727 10.44 4.83 19.30
N ILE A 728 10.94 3.93 18.43
CA ILE A 728 10.97 4.16 16.98
C ILE A 728 9.58 3.92 16.36
N MET A 729 8.82 2.93 16.84
CA MET A 729 7.46 2.69 16.32
C MET A 729 6.45 3.77 16.69
N ASN A 730 6.72 4.60 17.71
CA ASN A 730 5.89 5.77 18.04
C ASN A 730 5.72 6.74 16.86
N ASP A 731 6.71 6.86 15.97
CA ASP A 731 6.65 7.76 14.81
C ASP A 731 5.85 7.18 13.62
N LEU A 732 5.58 5.86 13.62
CA LEU A 732 4.67 5.20 12.67
C LEU A 732 3.23 5.06 13.20
N LEU A 733 3.02 5.26 14.50
CA LEU A 733 1.73 5.06 15.16
C LEU A 733 0.93 6.37 15.15
N PRO A 734 -0.30 6.40 14.57
CA PRO A 734 -1.08 7.62 14.50
C PRO A 734 -1.46 8.10 15.90
N THR A 735 -1.15 9.36 16.19
CA THR A 735 -1.43 10.00 17.49
C THR A 735 -2.60 10.98 17.36
N THR A 736 -3.72 10.68 18.01
CA THR A 736 -4.88 11.59 18.13
C THR A 736 -5.17 11.91 19.59
N GLY A 737 -5.79 13.07 19.84
CA GLY A 737 -6.08 13.52 21.21
C GLY A 737 -7.27 12.85 21.89
N ASN A 738 -8.12 12.12 21.13
CA ASN A 738 -9.41 11.63 21.63
C ASN A 738 -9.41 10.13 21.98
N THR A 739 -8.63 9.32 21.26
CA THR A 739 -8.67 7.85 21.36
C THR A 739 -7.27 7.26 21.26
N ILE A 740 -6.94 6.34 22.16
CA ILE A 740 -5.69 5.58 22.11
C ILE A 740 -5.95 4.30 21.28
N PRO A 741 -5.19 4.03 20.20
CA PRO A 741 -5.30 2.79 19.44
C PRO A 741 -5.13 1.54 20.30
N LEU A 742 -5.90 0.49 20.02
CA LEU A 742 -5.82 -0.79 20.73
C LEU A 742 -4.39 -1.37 20.71
N ILE A 743 -3.67 -1.19 19.60
CA ILE A 743 -2.28 -1.64 19.47
C ILE A 743 -1.34 -0.97 20.48
N ASN A 744 -1.55 0.30 20.85
CA ASN A 744 -0.72 0.98 21.85
C ASN A 744 -0.97 0.41 23.25
N VAL A 745 -2.22 0.02 23.54
CA VAL A 745 -2.59 -0.67 24.78
C VAL A 745 -1.95 -2.06 24.84
N PHE A 746 -1.97 -2.81 23.74
CA PHE A 746 -1.27 -4.10 23.64
C PHE A 746 0.23 -3.95 23.86
N LEU A 747 0.89 -3.04 23.12
CA LEU A 747 2.33 -2.82 23.20
C LEU A 747 2.79 -2.41 24.61
N GLY A 748 2.04 -1.53 25.28
CA GLY A 748 2.30 -1.11 26.66
C GLY A 748 2.05 -2.21 27.70
N LEU A 749 1.01 -3.03 27.51
CA LEU A 749 0.75 -4.21 28.34
C LEU A 749 1.88 -5.25 28.21
N CYS A 750 2.44 -5.43 27.02
CA CYS A 750 3.61 -6.29 26.80
C CYS A 750 4.88 -5.75 27.48
N LEU A 751 5.09 -4.42 27.51
CA LEU A 751 6.18 -3.83 28.31
C LEU A 751 5.99 -4.09 29.80
N ALA A 752 4.77 -3.89 30.32
CA ALA A 752 4.44 -4.14 31.73
C ALA A 752 4.63 -5.62 32.12
N LEU A 753 4.34 -6.54 31.21
CA LEU A 753 4.62 -7.97 31.38
C LEU A 753 6.12 -8.26 31.48
N MET A 754 6.94 -7.77 30.55
CA MET A 754 8.40 -7.96 30.59
C MET A 754 9.02 -7.35 31.87
N MET A 755 8.55 -6.17 32.30
CA MET A 755 9.00 -5.55 33.55
C MET A 755 8.60 -6.36 34.79
N SER A 756 7.41 -6.97 34.80
CA SER A 756 6.96 -7.87 35.88
C SER A 756 7.78 -9.17 35.90
N SER A 757 8.04 -9.72 34.72
CA SER A 757 8.92 -10.86 34.46
C SER A 757 10.36 -10.62 34.96
N LEU A 758 10.91 -9.41 34.80
CA LEU A 758 12.19 -9.02 35.39
C LEU A 758 12.14 -8.93 36.92
N MET A 759 11.10 -8.29 37.48
CA MET A 759 10.94 -8.12 38.93
C MET A 759 10.88 -9.47 39.65
N GLU A 760 10.12 -10.43 39.10
CA GLU A 760 10.15 -11.84 39.52
C GLU A 760 11.57 -12.39 39.57
N THR A 761 12.33 -12.28 38.47
CA THR A 761 13.67 -12.84 38.38
C THR A 761 14.63 -12.22 39.40
N ILE A 762 14.52 -10.92 39.67
CA ILE A 762 15.30 -10.26 40.74
C ILE A 762 14.94 -10.83 42.12
N ILE A 763 13.65 -11.02 42.42
CA ILE A 763 13.18 -11.62 43.69
C ILE A 763 13.68 -13.07 43.82
N ILE A 764 13.59 -13.87 42.77
CA ILE A 764 14.04 -15.26 42.72
C ILE A 764 15.57 -15.35 42.92
N THR A 765 16.37 -14.59 42.17
CA THR A 765 17.83 -14.56 42.32
C THR A 765 18.24 -14.10 43.73
N ASN A 766 17.56 -13.11 44.31
CA ASN A 766 17.81 -12.68 45.69
C ASN A 766 17.50 -13.79 46.72
N LEU A 767 16.41 -14.54 46.55
CA LEU A 767 16.07 -15.69 47.42
C LEU A 767 17.08 -16.85 47.29
N LEU A 768 17.53 -17.16 46.06
CA LEU A 768 18.50 -18.22 45.78
C LEU A 768 19.90 -17.87 46.33
N CYS A 769 20.42 -16.69 46.03
CA CYS A 769 21.73 -16.23 46.54
C CYS A 769 21.69 -15.93 48.05
N GLY A 770 20.57 -15.42 48.56
CA GLY A 770 20.33 -15.19 49.99
C GLY A 770 20.19 -16.46 50.83
N SER A 771 19.96 -17.63 50.21
CA SER A 771 19.75 -18.91 50.90
C SER A 771 20.91 -19.33 51.82
N ALA A 772 22.13 -18.86 51.56
CA ALA A 772 23.30 -19.10 52.41
C ALA A 772 23.31 -18.27 53.71
N HIS A 773 22.46 -17.24 53.83
CA HIS A 773 22.41 -16.30 54.96
C HIS A 773 21.02 -16.24 55.63
N HIS A 774 20.05 -17.04 55.17
CA HIS A 774 18.69 -17.06 55.70
C HIS A 774 18.47 -18.15 56.76
N SER A 775 17.68 -17.78 57.77
CA SER A 775 17.11 -18.72 58.75
C SER A 775 16.22 -19.78 58.08
N PRO A 776 15.96 -20.94 58.71
CA PRO A 776 15.12 -21.99 58.15
C PRO A 776 13.70 -21.51 57.80
N VAL A 777 13.14 -22.09 56.75
CA VAL A 777 11.88 -21.66 56.12
C VAL A 777 10.74 -21.57 57.16
N PRO A 778 10.03 -20.42 57.26
CA PRO A 778 8.91 -20.26 58.20
C PRO A 778 7.86 -21.37 58.04
N ARG A 779 7.40 -21.96 59.16
CA ARG A 779 6.54 -23.16 59.14
C ARG A 779 5.27 -23.00 58.29
N TRP A 780 4.68 -21.80 58.26
CA TRP A 780 3.52 -21.49 57.42
C TRP A 780 3.85 -21.50 55.92
N LEU A 781 5.01 -20.95 55.54
CA LEU A 781 5.50 -20.92 54.16
C LEU A 781 5.91 -22.32 53.69
N ARG A 782 6.54 -23.11 54.58
CA ARG A 782 6.89 -24.52 54.34
C ARG A 782 5.66 -25.37 54.02
N PHE A 783 4.57 -25.21 54.79
CA PHE A 783 3.28 -25.88 54.54
C PHE A 783 2.64 -25.43 53.22
N LEU A 784 2.58 -24.12 52.97
CA LEU A 784 1.94 -23.55 51.79
C LEU A 784 2.68 -23.94 50.49
N VAL A 785 4.01 -23.75 50.43
CA VAL A 785 4.79 -23.99 49.21
C VAL A 785 5.00 -25.48 48.94
N LEU A 786 5.52 -26.26 49.89
CA LEU A 786 5.88 -27.66 49.62
C LEU A 786 4.66 -28.59 49.59
N GLN A 787 3.61 -28.30 50.36
CA GLN A 787 2.49 -29.23 50.55
C GLN A 787 1.27 -28.91 49.66
N ILE A 788 1.05 -27.64 49.31
CA ILE A 788 -0.04 -27.20 48.42
C ILE A 788 0.50 -26.92 47.01
N LEU A 789 1.42 -25.95 46.85
CA LEU A 789 1.96 -25.58 45.53
C LEU A 789 2.78 -26.71 44.89
N GLY A 790 3.59 -27.44 45.67
CA GLY A 790 4.36 -28.59 45.17
C GLY A 790 3.51 -29.68 44.51
N ARG A 791 2.28 -29.90 45.00
CA ARG A 791 1.29 -30.80 44.36
C ARG A 791 0.75 -30.23 43.05
N LEU A 792 0.52 -28.91 42.99
CA LEU A 792 0.02 -28.22 41.79
C LEU A 792 1.06 -28.27 40.65
N VAL A 793 2.34 -28.10 40.99
CA VAL A 793 3.49 -28.06 40.06
C VAL A 793 4.01 -29.47 39.68
N ARG A 794 3.44 -30.55 40.24
CA ARG A 794 3.82 -31.96 39.99
C ARG A 794 5.31 -32.27 40.18
N LEU A 795 5.96 -31.64 41.16
CA LEU A 795 7.30 -32.06 41.59
C LEU A 795 7.18 -33.36 42.42
N PRO A 796 8.10 -34.34 42.25
CA PRO A 796 8.10 -35.53 43.09
C PRO A 796 8.42 -35.12 44.54
N PRO A 797 7.68 -35.61 45.54
CA PRO A 797 8.07 -35.42 46.93
C PRO A 797 9.40 -36.13 47.16
N THR A 798 10.34 -35.45 47.81
CA THR A 798 11.52 -36.11 48.37
C THR A 798 11.08 -37.23 49.32
N PRO A 799 11.79 -38.37 49.36
CA PRO A 799 11.66 -39.29 50.47
C PRO A 799 11.84 -38.50 51.77
N ARG A 800 10.99 -38.75 52.77
CA ARG A 800 11.36 -38.38 54.14
C ARG A 800 12.54 -39.24 54.53
N ASP A 801 13.59 -38.64 55.06
CA ASP A 801 14.63 -39.39 55.76
C ASP A 801 13.94 -40.25 56.83
N LEU A 802 14.19 -41.56 56.77
CA LEU A 802 13.63 -42.51 57.72
C LEU A 802 14.49 -42.47 58.98
N GLU A 803 14.15 -41.53 59.86
CA GLU A 803 14.79 -41.37 61.16
C GLU A 803 14.70 -42.70 61.96
N ASP A 804 15.86 -43.18 62.42
CA ASP A 804 16.07 -44.30 63.35
C ASP A 804 15.40 -45.67 63.05
N THR A 805 15.83 -46.35 61.97
CA THR A 805 15.98 -47.82 62.07
C THR A 805 17.33 -48.17 62.70
N VAL A 806 17.34 -48.32 64.03
CA VAL A 806 18.48 -48.84 64.79
C VAL A 806 18.76 -50.29 64.39
N ILE A 807 19.70 -50.50 63.47
CA ILE A 807 20.25 -51.84 63.20
C ILE A 807 21.35 -52.14 64.23
N GLN A 808 20.89 -52.56 65.40
CA GLN A 808 21.71 -53.19 66.42
C GLN A 808 22.18 -54.55 65.90
N ASN A 809 23.50 -54.77 65.79
CA ASN A 809 24.06 -56.12 65.63
C ASN A 809 25.39 -56.24 66.38
N PRO A 810 25.69 -57.37 67.04
CA PRO A 810 26.68 -57.40 68.12
C PRO A 810 28.06 -57.95 67.72
N ALA A 811 29.00 -57.74 68.64
CA ALA A 811 30.18 -58.57 68.90
C ALA A 811 31.20 -58.76 67.77
N THR A 812 32.29 -58.00 67.87
CA THR A 812 33.60 -58.65 68.11
C THR A 812 34.28 -57.95 69.28
N GLN A 813 34.99 -58.72 70.11
CA GLN A 813 35.77 -58.22 71.27
C GLN A 813 37.09 -57.59 70.74
N GLU A 814 37.86 -56.78 71.47
CA GLU A 814 38.57 -57.16 72.71
C GLU A 814 38.70 -56.06 73.79
N MET A 815 39.26 -56.50 74.92
CA MET A 815 39.31 -55.90 76.26
C MET A 815 39.78 -54.45 76.40
N LYS A 816 39.23 -53.78 77.43
CA LYS A 816 39.89 -52.66 78.11
C LYS A 816 41.23 -53.11 78.72
N VAL A 817 42.25 -52.25 78.61
CA VAL A 817 43.36 -52.19 79.58
C VAL A 817 43.24 -50.89 80.38
N PHE A 818 43.76 -50.91 81.59
CA PHE A 818 43.45 -49.99 82.70
C PHE A 818 44.57 -48.98 82.94
N SER A 819 44.27 -47.82 83.52
CA SER A 819 45.28 -46.95 84.15
C SER A 819 44.72 -46.24 85.39
N VAL A 820 45.45 -46.40 86.49
CA VAL A 820 45.31 -45.66 87.76
C VAL A 820 46.72 -45.30 88.23
N VAL A 821 46.85 -44.21 88.99
CA VAL A 821 48.11 -43.51 89.31
C VAL A 821 48.80 -44.08 90.55
N ALA A 822 50.15 -44.25 90.52
CA ALA A 822 51.06 -43.96 91.65
C ALA A 822 52.57 -44.18 91.35
N ALA A 823 53.39 -43.22 91.81
CA ALA A 823 54.73 -43.29 92.43
C ALA A 823 55.95 -44.06 91.83
N ASP A 824 57.06 -43.31 91.75
CA ASP A 824 58.50 -43.60 91.94
C ASP A 824 59.06 -45.05 91.91
N SER A 825 60.09 -45.27 91.07
CA SER A 825 61.49 -45.43 91.53
C SER A 825 62.51 -45.60 90.38
N GLU A 826 63.78 -45.37 90.73
CA GLU A 826 65.10 -45.33 90.01
C GLU A 826 65.34 -45.95 88.61
N ALA A 827 66.51 -45.62 88.04
CA ALA A 827 66.98 -45.85 86.67
C ALA A 827 68.06 -46.99 86.61
N PRO A 828 68.87 -47.26 85.54
CA PRO A 828 69.02 -46.54 84.25
C PRO A 828 69.34 -47.35 82.95
N LYS A 829 69.31 -46.64 81.80
CA LYS A 829 69.90 -46.98 80.46
C LYS A 829 69.15 -48.09 79.66
N GLN A 830 69.23 -48.17 78.33
CA GLN A 830 70.20 -47.57 77.39
C GLN A 830 69.60 -47.13 76.02
N LYS A 831 70.11 -46.00 75.51
CA LYS A 831 69.90 -45.31 74.21
C LYS A 831 69.22 -46.05 73.04
N GLY A 832 68.15 -45.42 72.48
CA GLY A 832 68.30 -44.66 71.22
C GLY A 832 67.45 -45.04 69.98
N GLN A 833 66.45 -44.21 69.64
CA GLN A 833 66.08 -43.86 68.25
C GLN A 833 65.22 -42.56 68.20
N LEU A 834 65.76 -41.45 68.74
CA LEU A 834 65.04 -40.17 68.84
C LEU A 834 64.91 -39.46 67.48
N ASN A 835 63.91 -39.83 66.68
CA ASN A 835 63.44 -39.01 65.55
C ASN A 835 62.04 -39.40 65.05
N ASN A 836 61.70 -40.70 65.07
CA ASN A 836 60.43 -41.20 64.52
C ASN A 836 59.21 -40.60 65.23
N ASP A 837 59.23 -40.50 66.56
CA ASP A 837 58.08 -40.00 67.33
C ASP A 837 57.73 -38.55 66.99
N LYS A 838 58.75 -37.72 66.72
CA LYS A 838 58.54 -36.32 66.35
C LYS A 838 57.93 -36.21 64.95
N ALA A 839 58.43 -36.98 63.98
CA ALA A 839 57.84 -37.06 62.65
C ALA A 839 56.41 -37.66 62.66
N LEU A 840 56.16 -38.65 63.52
CA LEU A 840 54.83 -39.23 63.72
C LEU A 840 53.85 -38.26 64.39
N GLN A 841 54.35 -37.40 65.28
CA GLN A 841 53.56 -36.35 65.93
C GLN A 841 53.23 -35.22 64.95
N GLU A 842 54.18 -34.78 64.12
CA GLU A 842 53.94 -33.83 63.01
C GLU A 842 52.95 -34.41 61.97
N LEU A 843 53.06 -35.69 61.60
CA LEU A 843 52.07 -36.37 60.75
C LEU A 843 50.67 -36.43 61.41
N ARG A 844 50.61 -36.44 62.74
CA ARG A 844 49.35 -36.50 63.51
C ARG A 844 48.74 -35.10 63.79
N SER A 845 49.51 -34.02 63.79
CA SER A 845 48.97 -32.66 63.62
C SER A 845 48.52 -32.46 62.18
N LEU A 846 49.39 -32.70 61.19
CA LEU A 846 49.06 -32.51 59.78
C LEU A 846 47.82 -33.32 59.34
N GLY A 847 47.63 -34.53 59.88
CA GLY A 847 46.43 -35.34 59.66
C GLY A 847 45.16 -34.80 60.32
N LYS A 848 45.28 -34.14 61.49
CA LYS A 848 44.16 -33.40 62.12
C LYS A 848 43.84 -32.12 61.35
N ASP A 849 44.86 -31.41 60.88
CA ASP A 849 44.71 -30.19 60.10
C ASP A 849 44.10 -30.50 58.73
N LEU A 850 44.51 -31.61 58.09
CA LEU A 850 43.83 -32.16 56.90
C LEU A 850 42.39 -32.60 57.19
N GLN A 851 42.09 -33.16 58.36
CA GLN A 851 40.71 -33.44 58.76
C GLN A 851 39.91 -32.15 59.00
N ALA A 852 40.49 -31.13 59.63
CA ALA A 852 39.84 -29.84 59.87
C ALA A 852 39.59 -29.09 58.56
N ILE A 853 40.59 -28.98 57.69
CA ILE A 853 40.47 -28.44 56.32
C ILE A 853 39.44 -29.25 55.54
N ARG A 854 39.45 -30.59 55.59
CA ARG A 854 38.42 -31.40 54.95
C ARG A 854 37.03 -31.15 55.52
N LEU A 855 36.87 -30.98 56.84
CA LEU A 855 35.59 -30.68 57.47
C LEU A 855 35.10 -29.30 57.01
N GLN A 856 35.98 -28.29 57.03
CA GLN A 856 35.70 -26.91 56.68
C GLN A 856 35.41 -26.74 55.17
N VAL A 857 36.12 -27.48 54.31
CA VAL A 857 35.81 -27.61 52.88
C VAL A 857 34.51 -28.36 52.66
N GLN A 858 34.23 -29.46 53.38
CA GLN A 858 32.92 -30.12 53.35
C GLN A 858 31.79 -29.23 53.89
N GLN A 859 32.08 -28.27 54.76
CA GLN A 859 31.13 -27.30 55.33
C GLN A 859 30.95 -26.04 54.43
N GLN A 860 31.85 -25.82 53.47
CA GLN A 860 31.69 -24.82 52.40
C GLN A 860 31.14 -25.42 51.09
N GLN A 861 31.41 -26.69 50.80
CA GLN A 861 30.90 -27.41 49.63
C GLN A 861 29.56 -28.12 49.90
N GLY A 862 29.35 -28.62 51.11
CA GLY A 862 28.07 -29.13 51.58
C GLY A 862 27.16 -27.98 52.01
N GLY A 863 26.41 -27.43 51.05
CA GLY A 863 25.39 -26.43 51.33
C GLY A 863 24.42 -26.91 52.42
N SER A 864 24.06 -26.02 53.35
CA SER A 864 23.22 -26.41 54.49
C SER A 864 21.85 -26.93 54.04
N GLN A 865 21.26 -27.84 54.81
CA GLN A 865 19.93 -28.38 54.53
C GLN A 865 18.87 -27.26 54.42
N SER A 866 19.04 -26.16 55.16
CA SER A 866 18.24 -24.93 55.06
C SER A 866 18.38 -24.22 53.69
N SER A 867 19.59 -24.15 53.13
CA SER A 867 19.81 -23.60 51.79
C SER A 867 19.15 -24.47 50.71
N GLN A 868 19.22 -25.81 50.84
CA GLN A 868 18.51 -26.73 49.94
C GLN A 868 16.98 -26.54 50.00
N GLU A 869 16.38 -26.34 51.17
CA GLU A 869 14.95 -26.01 51.27
C GLU A 869 14.60 -24.69 50.57
N TRP A 870 15.40 -23.64 50.76
CA TRP A 870 15.20 -22.34 50.09
C TRP A 870 15.35 -22.43 48.56
N ILE A 871 16.31 -23.23 48.06
CA ILE A 871 16.47 -23.52 46.63
C ILE A 871 15.21 -24.23 46.08
N GLN A 872 14.68 -25.24 46.79
CA GLN A 872 13.48 -25.95 46.37
C GLN A 872 12.23 -25.05 46.39
N VAL A 873 12.09 -24.20 47.41
CA VAL A 873 11.03 -23.18 47.49
C VAL A 873 11.11 -22.20 46.32
N GLY A 874 12.31 -21.71 45.98
CA GLY A 874 12.52 -20.83 44.81
C GLY A 874 12.09 -21.49 43.49
N SER A 875 12.47 -22.75 43.27
CA SER A 875 12.11 -23.49 42.04
C SER A 875 10.60 -23.76 41.91
N ILE A 876 9.89 -23.97 43.03
CA ILE A 876 8.42 -24.11 43.04
C ILE A 876 7.73 -22.79 42.66
N ILE A 877 8.24 -21.66 43.18
CA ILE A 877 7.71 -20.32 42.89
C ILE A 877 7.96 -19.95 41.42
N ASP A 878 9.17 -20.15 40.92
CA ASP A 878 9.58 -19.91 39.52
C ASP A 878 8.65 -20.61 38.51
N ARG A 879 8.42 -21.93 38.68
CA ARG A 879 7.52 -22.70 37.80
C ARG A 879 6.06 -22.27 37.88
N LEU A 880 5.62 -21.76 39.03
CA LEU A 880 4.24 -21.30 39.24
C LEU A 880 4.01 -19.92 38.60
N LEU A 881 4.97 -19.01 38.72
CA LEU A 881 4.92 -17.70 38.07
C LEU A 881 5.05 -17.84 36.55
N PHE A 882 5.92 -18.72 36.05
CA PHE A 882 5.95 -19.13 34.63
C PHE A 882 4.58 -19.61 34.13
N GLY A 883 3.87 -20.43 34.93
CA GLY A 883 2.53 -20.91 34.61
C GLY A 883 1.49 -19.79 34.51
N PHE A 884 1.53 -18.80 35.41
CA PHE A 884 0.70 -17.60 35.30
C PHE A 884 1.09 -16.70 34.12
N TYR A 885 2.38 -16.62 33.79
CA TYR A 885 2.88 -15.83 32.67
C TYR A 885 2.38 -16.39 31.32
N ILE A 886 2.45 -17.71 31.14
CA ILE A 886 1.83 -18.41 29.99
C ILE A 886 0.32 -18.11 29.92
N LEU A 887 -0.39 -18.22 31.04
CA LEU A 887 -1.83 -17.98 31.08
C LEU A 887 -2.16 -16.54 30.65
N PHE A 888 -1.45 -15.55 31.20
CA PHE A 888 -1.70 -14.14 30.88
C PHE A 888 -1.36 -13.80 29.42
N ILE A 889 -0.24 -14.29 28.89
CA ILE A 889 0.13 -14.12 27.47
C ILE A 889 -0.92 -14.77 26.57
N SER A 890 -1.32 -16.02 26.83
CA SER A 890 -2.29 -16.73 26.00
C SER A 890 -3.66 -16.06 25.99
N VAL A 891 -4.16 -15.58 27.13
CA VAL A 891 -5.40 -14.79 27.22
C VAL A 891 -5.27 -13.49 26.43
N SER A 892 -4.17 -12.75 26.60
CA SER A 892 -3.93 -11.48 25.89
C SER A 892 -3.88 -11.66 24.36
N PHE A 893 -3.24 -12.74 23.90
CA PHE A 893 -3.15 -13.05 22.47
C PHE A 893 -4.51 -13.46 21.89
N VAL A 894 -5.27 -14.28 22.61
CA VAL A 894 -6.62 -14.69 22.21
C VAL A 894 -7.59 -13.51 22.19
N THR A 895 -7.54 -12.58 23.14
CA THR A 895 -8.40 -11.38 23.11
C THR A 895 -8.07 -10.47 21.92
N MET A 896 -6.79 -10.28 21.58
CA MET A 896 -6.40 -9.52 20.39
C MET A 896 -6.89 -10.19 19.10
N ILE A 897 -6.71 -11.50 18.93
CA ILE A 897 -7.24 -12.23 17.77
C ILE A 897 -8.77 -12.11 17.67
N ILE A 898 -9.50 -12.22 18.78
CA ILE A 898 -10.97 -12.09 18.79
C ILE A 898 -11.41 -10.68 18.38
N ILE A 899 -10.70 -9.64 18.80
CA ILE A 899 -11.03 -8.26 18.39
C ILE A 899 -10.69 -8.04 16.90
N TRP A 900 -9.54 -8.54 16.44
CA TRP A 900 -9.11 -8.43 15.03
C TRP A 900 -10.02 -9.19 14.07
N VAL A 901 -10.52 -10.38 14.43
CA VAL A 901 -11.45 -11.19 13.63
C VAL A 901 -12.88 -10.60 13.60
N LYS A 902 -13.18 -9.65 14.49
CA LYS A 902 -14.47 -8.96 14.57
C LYS A 902 -14.45 -7.56 13.89
N SER A 903 -13.28 -7.09 13.45
CA SER A 903 -13.08 -5.83 12.74
C SER A 903 -13.07 -6.01 11.22
#